data_AF-A0A1I7IIZ8-F1
#
_entry.id   AF-A0A1I7IIZ8-F1
#
_cell.length_a   1.000
_cell.length_b   1.000
_cell.length_c   1.000
_cell.angle_alpha   90.00
_cell.angle_beta   90.00
_cell.angle_gamma   90.00
#
_symmetry.space_group_name_H-M   'P 1'
#
loop_
_entity.id
_entity.type
_entity.pdbx_description
1 polymer ?
#
loop_
_entity_poly.entity_id
_entity_poly.type
_entity_poly.pdbx_seq_one_letter_code
_entity_poly.pdbx_strand_id
1 'polypeptide(L)'
;MDDFASILPLTAPLDRDGLRRLAIHACLELHRVRWRRGYLAADGQRLLCWYQARDAESVRLVLRQQGAAAAAVWPVMLMGGMAREVLEGTSDRVLVELPLDGCDPSDPTATASALLDALVTAGAVVTRAFLSRPRGRLICLVKGRDIHAVTLCLGTAGLVPTSVWRCTELDPQPPRLFESQSAPRPPDLGRKTQVVRRPAPHPKTAALDAVIIGAGLSGICALERLSRMGLRARVYESGTDVGGVWHWNRYPGARVDSEIHTYGFSFSDALLREWEWQELFPAQPEISRYLCHVVDRFGLRRHIRLGTSMLAATFDEGDALWDVETSTGERVAARYLIAATGTLSVPQLPDYPGMRDFSGESFYTARWPAGVALDGKRVGIIGTGASGVQMIQTIAPEVAHLTVFQRTPTYCIPQRNRPLTDADRREIRRDWAQILATCHESYGGFIHTFDPRSGLAVSAAEREAKFEHLWQKAGFAFWFGNFADLMMSFEVNDHACDFLRRKIQARVHDPETARRLMPSHPFGTKRVPLENGYYEMFNRGNVVLEDLRETPIERVTSGGIRTSRKEYPLDVIVYATGFDAGTGSLSRIDIRGTHGLSLAQKWKEGPKTFLGLLVSGFPNLFIVNGPHNAAALCNAGRCIEQNVDWIVRCIEHMRRQGAARIVPTPAAEDEWTGHVYDVAEASVLATMKDSWFFGANTPGKPRVATIYAAGAREYRKHCETVANAGFAGLELS
;
A
#
# COMPACT_ATOMS: atom_id res chain seq x y z
N MET A 1 -18.33 24.74 -0.84
CA MET A 1 -18.73 23.47 -0.23
C MET A 1 -20.10 23.17 -0.80
N ASP A 2 -20.20 22.07 -1.52
CA ASP A 2 -21.39 21.67 -2.26
C ASP A 2 -22.19 20.66 -1.44
N ASP A 3 -23.46 20.49 -1.79
CA ASP A 3 -24.37 19.56 -1.12
C ASP A 3 -24.32 18.19 -1.81
N PHE A 4 -24.22 17.13 -0.99
CA PHE A 4 -24.17 15.74 -1.44
C PHE A 4 -25.18 14.90 -0.67
N ALA A 5 -25.73 13.86 -1.30
CA ALA A 5 -26.60 12.91 -0.64
C ALA A 5 -26.18 11.46 -0.88
N SER A 6 -26.51 10.59 0.06
CA SER A 6 -26.33 9.13 -0.04
C SER A 6 -27.52 8.40 0.55
N ILE A 7 -27.94 7.29 -0.07
CA ILE A 7 -28.90 6.35 0.52
C ILE A 7 -28.13 5.12 0.99
N LEU A 8 -28.17 4.86 2.29
CA LEU A 8 -27.53 3.73 2.94
C LEU A 8 -28.54 2.60 3.11
N PRO A 9 -28.32 1.41 2.52
CA PRO A 9 -29.07 0.21 2.89
C PRO A 9 -28.60 -0.27 4.27
N LEU A 10 -29.55 -0.58 5.16
CA LEU A 10 -29.28 -1.01 6.53
C LEU A 10 -29.57 -2.51 6.64
N THR A 11 -28.55 -3.30 7.02
CA THR A 11 -28.66 -4.75 7.20
C THR A 11 -29.37 -5.16 8.49
N ALA A 12 -29.60 -4.20 9.40
CA ALA A 12 -30.41 -4.33 10.62
C ALA A 12 -30.99 -2.95 11.02
N PRO A 13 -32.15 -2.88 11.71
CA PRO A 13 -32.71 -1.62 12.19
C PRO A 13 -31.71 -0.89 13.11
N LEU A 14 -31.47 0.40 12.84
CA LEU A 14 -30.55 1.23 13.63
C LEU A 14 -31.12 1.48 15.04
N ASP A 15 -30.42 1.01 16.07
CA ASP A 15 -30.66 1.46 17.46
C ASP A 15 -29.99 2.83 17.73
N ARG A 16 -30.19 3.38 18.94
CA ARG A 16 -29.60 4.67 19.34
C ARG A 16 -28.05 4.68 19.30
N ASP A 17 -27.40 3.53 19.49
CA ASP A 17 -25.94 3.42 19.44
C ASP A 17 -25.41 3.22 18.00
N GLY A 18 -26.21 2.66 17.10
CA GLY A 18 -25.97 2.62 15.66
C GLY A 18 -26.01 4.02 15.03
N LEU A 19 -26.95 4.87 15.47
CA LEU A 19 -27.00 6.29 15.10
C LEU A 19 -25.77 7.07 15.58
N ARG A 20 -25.26 6.77 16.79
CA ARG A 20 -24.03 7.37 17.33
C ARG A 20 -22.77 6.96 16.54
N ARG A 21 -22.71 5.71 16.06
CA ARG A 21 -21.59 5.23 15.22
C ARG A 21 -21.57 5.90 13.83
N LEU A 22 -22.73 6.18 13.25
CA LEU A 22 -22.83 6.98 12.01
C LEU A 22 -22.46 8.46 12.20
N ALA A 23 -22.62 9.00 13.42
CA ALA A 23 -22.44 10.41 13.75
C ALA A 23 -21.06 10.77 14.35
N ILE A 24 -19.99 10.01 14.07
CA ILE A 24 -18.66 10.31 14.64
C ILE A 24 -18.07 11.58 14.02
N HIS A 25 -18.06 12.65 14.81
CA HIS A 25 -17.57 14.00 14.50
C HIS A 25 -16.13 14.04 14.00
N ALA A 26 -15.25 13.18 14.53
CA ALA A 26 -13.81 13.21 14.26
C ALA A 26 -13.45 12.90 12.79
N CYS A 27 -14.14 11.94 12.15
CA CYS A 27 -13.91 11.63 10.72
C CYS A 27 -14.50 12.71 9.80
N LEU A 28 -15.67 13.25 10.16
CA LEU A 28 -16.35 14.30 9.42
C LEU A 28 -15.51 15.59 9.40
N GLU A 29 -14.96 16.00 10.54
CA GLU A 29 -14.07 17.18 10.63
C GLU A 29 -12.75 16.99 9.89
N LEU A 30 -12.12 15.82 10.02
CA LEU A 30 -10.85 15.50 9.35
C LEU A 30 -10.94 15.69 7.83
N HIS A 31 -12.07 15.29 7.23
CA HIS A 31 -12.31 15.37 5.79
C HIS A 31 -13.12 16.60 5.36
N ARG A 32 -13.35 17.56 6.27
CA ARG A 32 -14.17 18.77 6.02
C ARG A 32 -15.57 18.46 5.45
N VAL A 33 -16.15 17.35 5.90
CA VAL A 33 -17.51 16.92 5.56
C VAL A 33 -18.44 17.28 6.72
N ARG A 34 -19.50 18.02 6.44
CA ARG A 34 -20.52 18.37 7.44
C ARG A 34 -21.79 17.60 7.18
N TRP A 35 -22.15 16.65 8.05
CA TRP A 35 -23.46 16.00 8.00
C TRP A 35 -24.55 17.01 8.40
N ARG A 36 -25.48 17.30 7.48
CA ARG A 36 -26.57 18.25 7.72
C ARG A 36 -27.76 17.56 8.39
N ARG A 37 -28.30 16.51 7.76
CA ARG A 37 -29.53 15.82 8.19
C ARG A 37 -29.56 14.36 7.72
N GLY A 38 -30.28 13.52 8.46
CA GLY A 38 -30.61 12.13 8.06
C GLY A 38 -32.12 11.90 8.01
N TYR A 39 -32.56 10.95 7.20
CA TYR A 39 -33.96 10.51 7.12
C TYR A 39 -34.01 8.98 7.11
N LEU A 40 -34.45 8.39 8.23
CA LEU A 40 -34.55 6.95 8.41
C LEU A 40 -35.93 6.48 7.94
N ALA A 41 -35.98 5.53 7.03
CA ALA A 41 -37.23 4.92 6.59
C ALA A 41 -37.92 4.18 7.75
N ALA A 42 -39.24 4.19 7.78
CA ALA A 42 -40.04 3.57 8.85
C ALA A 42 -39.88 2.05 8.93
N ASP A 43 -39.43 1.41 7.84
CA ASP A 43 -39.04 -0.01 7.79
C ASP A 43 -37.68 -0.28 8.46
N GLY A 44 -36.92 0.77 8.82
CA GLY A 44 -35.59 0.69 9.40
C GLY A 44 -34.51 0.17 8.44
N GLN A 45 -34.82 0.00 7.14
CA GLN A 45 -33.94 -0.65 6.17
C GLN A 45 -33.17 0.32 5.29
N ARG A 46 -33.52 1.61 5.29
CA ARG A 46 -32.87 2.63 4.45
C ARG A 46 -32.69 3.95 5.20
N LEU A 47 -31.55 4.60 4.99
CA LEU A 47 -31.23 5.92 5.55
C LEU A 47 -30.73 6.86 4.46
N LEU A 48 -31.45 7.96 4.21
CA LEU A 48 -30.95 9.06 3.37
C LEU A 48 -30.14 10.02 4.24
N CYS A 49 -28.90 10.28 3.87
CA CYS A 49 -28.05 11.28 4.52
C CYS A 49 -27.73 12.42 3.55
N TRP A 50 -27.78 13.66 4.06
CA TRP A 50 -27.41 14.87 3.34
C TRP A 50 -26.18 15.53 3.98
N TYR A 51 -25.13 15.74 3.21
CA TYR A 51 -23.85 16.30 3.61
C TYR A 51 -23.55 17.60 2.87
N GLN A 52 -22.69 18.42 3.46
CA GLN A 52 -22.01 19.51 2.80
C GLN A 52 -20.50 19.23 2.81
N ALA A 53 -19.85 19.20 1.65
CA ALA A 53 -18.44 18.81 1.52
C ALA A 53 -17.74 19.58 0.38
N ARG A 54 -16.42 19.41 0.22
CA ARG A 54 -15.69 19.97 -0.93
C ARG A 54 -15.99 19.21 -2.23
N ASP A 55 -16.11 17.90 -2.13
CA ASP A 55 -16.29 16.97 -3.25
C ASP A 55 -16.95 15.68 -2.74
N ALA A 56 -17.44 14.85 -3.67
CA ALA A 56 -18.11 13.58 -3.36
C ALA A 56 -17.14 12.56 -2.74
N GLU A 57 -15.84 12.61 -3.08
CA GLU A 57 -14.83 11.69 -2.58
C GLU A 57 -14.58 11.85 -1.10
N SER A 58 -14.59 13.08 -0.60
CA SER A 58 -14.49 13.40 0.82
C SER A 58 -15.61 12.69 1.62
N VAL A 59 -16.84 12.70 1.09
CA VAL A 59 -17.99 12.03 1.72
C VAL A 59 -17.86 10.51 1.63
N ARG A 60 -17.40 9.97 0.49
CA ARG A 60 -17.17 8.52 0.29
C ARG A 60 -16.10 7.99 1.24
N LEU A 61 -15.02 8.75 1.46
CA LEU A 61 -13.95 8.45 2.42
C LEU A 61 -14.50 8.34 3.84
N VAL A 62 -15.30 9.31 4.28
CA VAL A 62 -15.95 9.27 5.60
C VAL A 62 -16.85 8.03 5.73
N LEU A 63 -17.73 7.79 4.75
CA LEU A 63 -18.64 6.64 4.77
C LEU A 63 -17.90 5.30 4.84
N ARG A 64 -16.82 5.15 4.05
CA ARG A 64 -15.98 3.94 4.06
C ARG A 64 -15.22 3.75 5.37
N GLN A 65 -14.68 4.81 5.97
CA GLN A 65 -14.01 4.74 7.28
C GLN A 65 -14.97 4.32 8.40
N GLN A 66 -16.27 4.61 8.25
CA GLN A 66 -17.32 4.19 9.19
C GLN A 66 -17.92 2.81 8.87
N GLY A 67 -17.35 2.07 7.92
CA GLY A 67 -17.80 0.73 7.55
C GLY A 67 -19.04 0.70 6.65
N ALA A 68 -19.51 1.84 6.15
CA ALA A 68 -20.60 1.93 5.18
C ALA A 68 -20.05 1.75 3.74
N ALA A 69 -19.68 0.52 3.39
CA ALA A 69 -19.30 0.18 2.03
C ALA A 69 -20.54 0.09 1.11
N ALA A 70 -20.41 0.53 -0.14
CA ALA A 70 -21.41 0.47 -1.22
C ALA A 70 -22.50 1.57 -1.28
N ALA A 71 -22.38 2.67 -0.53
CA ALA A 71 -23.29 3.79 -0.68
C ALA A 71 -22.92 4.67 -1.90
N ALA A 72 -23.82 4.79 -2.87
CA ALA A 72 -23.69 5.82 -3.89
C ALA A 72 -23.78 7.21 -3.22
N VAL A 73 -22.81 8.06 -3.50
CA VAL A 73 -22.81 9.48 -3.09
C VAL A 73 -22.91 10.30 -4.36
N TRP A 74 -23.87 11.23 -4.40
CA TRP A 74 -24.11 12.10 -5.55
C TRP A 74 -24.28 13.56 -5.11
N PRO A 75 -23.86 14.53 -5.95
CA PRO A 75 -24.18 15.93 -5.75
C PRO A 75 -25.69 16.16 -5.83
N VAL A 76 -26.20 17.05 -4.99
CA VAL A 76 -27.60 17.48 -5.00
C VAL A 76 -27.68 19.00 -5.03
N MET A 77 -28.67 19.53 -5.74
CA MET A 77 -29.05 20.94 -5.68
C MET A 77 -30.30 21.08 -4.83
N LEU A 78 -30.26 21.95 -3.82
CA LEU A 78 -31.43 22.24 -2.99
C LEU A 78 -32.40 23.13 -3.78
N MET A 79 -33.65 22.70 -3.92
CA MET A 79 -34.69 23.46 -4.61
C MET A 79 -35.74 23.93 -3.61
N GLY A 80 -35.76 25.25 -3.32
CA GLY A 80 -36.86 26.00 -2.70
C GLY A 80 -37.31 25.59 -1.28
N GLY A 81 -37.77 26.58 -0.49
CA GLY A 81 -38.47 26.37 0.78
C GLY A 81 -39.35 27.57 1.10
N MET A 82 -40.55 27.32 1.66
CA MET A 82 -41.25 28.15 2.67
C MET A 82 -42.68 27.61 2.91
N ALA A 83 -42.86 26.83 3.97
CA ALA A 83 -44.05 26.94 4.82
C ALA A 83 -43.55 27.10 6.26
N ARG A 84 -43.53 28.34 6.75
CA ARG A 84 -43.51 28.64 8.18
C ARG A 84 -44.93 28.43 8.67
N GLU A 85 -45.22 27.24 9.18
CA GLU A 85 -46.21 27.08 10.23
C GLU A 85 -45.79 25.92 11.14
N VAL A 86 -45.48 26.29 12.38
CA VAL A 86 -45.36 25.34 13.48
C VAL A 86 -46.78 24.84 13.74
N LEU A 87 -47.11 23.67 13.18
CA LEU A 87 -48.15 22.84 13.74
C LEU A 87 -47.44 21.84 14.66
N GLU A 88 -47.46 22.13 15.95
CA GLU A 88 -47.23 21.13 16.99
C GLU A 88 -48.23 19.99 16.77
N GLY A 89 -47.70 18.84 16.40
CA GLY A 89 -48.48 17.65 16.07
C GLY A 89 -47.67 16.70 15.20
N THR A 90 -47.42 15.50 15.73
CA THR A 90 -46.75 14.38 15.08
C THR A 90 -47.36 14.10 13.71
N SER A 91 -46.74 14.64 12.66
CA SER A 91 -47.14 14.44 11.27
C SER A 91 -46.07 13.60 10.59
N ASP A 92 -46.51 12.51 9.97
CA ASP A 92 -45.62 11.61 9.24
C ASP A 92 -44.94 12.38 8.09
N ARG A 93 -43.62 12.21 7.98
CA ARG A 93 -42.86 12.74 6.85
C ARG A 93 -42.72 11.65 5.81
N VAL A 94 -43.09 11.96 4.58
CA VAL A 94 -43.05 11.02 3.47
C VAL A 94 -42.00 11.52 2.48
N LEU A 95 -41.02 10.68 2.19
CA LEU A 95 -40.05 10.95 1.14
C LEU A 95 -40.58 10.37 -0.17
N VAL A 96 -40.60 11.21 -1.20
CA VAL A 96 -41.10 10.92 -2.54
C VAL A 96 -39.94 11.10 -3.52
N GLU A 97 -39.70 10.10 -4.36
CA GLU A 97 -38.69 10.16 -5.41
C GLU A 97 -39.40 10.15 -6.77
N LEU A 98 -39.26 11.24 -7.53
CA LEU A 98 -39.85 11.42 -8.84
C LEU A 98 -38.78 11.30 -9.93
N PRO A 99 -39.03 10.53 -11.01
CA PRO A 99 -38.14 10.51 -12.16
C PRO A 99 -38.27 11.80 -12.97
N LEU A 100 -37.22 12.16 -13.70
CA LEU A 100 -37.23 13.25 -14.68
C LEU A 100 -37.34 12.71 -16.13
N ASP A 101 -37.94 11.54 -16.32
CA ASP A 101 -37.98 10.85 -17.61
C ASP A 101 -38.68 11.72 -18.68
N GLY A 102 -38.05 11.88 -19.84
CA GLY A 102 -38.57 12.66 -20.97
C GLY A 102 -38.30 14.17 -20.92
N CYS A 103 -37.50 14.67 -19.97
CA CYS A 103 -37.13 16.08 -19.89
C CYS A 103 -36.02 16.48 -20.88
N ASP A 104 -35.96 17.76 -21.23
CA ASP A 104 -34.79 18.34 -21.91
C ASP A 104 -33.55 18.21 -21.01
N PRO A 105 -32.50 17.47 -21.43
CA PRO A 105 -31.28 17.30 -20.64
C PRO A 105 -30.55 18.62 -20.34
N SER A 106 -30.84 19.69 -21.09
CA SER A 106 -30.21 21.00 -20.95
C SER A 106 -30.78 21.84 -19.79
N ASP A 107 -32.02 21.58 -19.34
CA ASP A 107 -32.63 22.29 -18.20
C ASP A 107 -33.47 21.40 -17.27
N PRO A 108 -32.83 20.50 -16.50
CA PRO A 108 -33.51 19.67 -15.50
C PRO A 108 -34.09 20.49 -14.33
N THR A 109 -33.71 21.76 -14.18
CA THR A 109 -34.16 22.63 -13.09
C THR A 109 -35.58 23.11 -13.36
N ALA A 110 -35.90 23.49 -14.60
CA ALA A 110 -37.25 23.88 -15.00
C ALA A 110 -38.26 22.73 -14.81
N THR A 111 -37.91 21.51 -15.22
CA THR A 111 -38.77 20.33 -15.03
C THR A 111 -38.97 20.03 -13.56
N ALA A 112 -37.91 20.08 -12.75
CA ALA A 112 -38.03 19.86 -11.31
C ALA A 112 -38.92 20.91 -10.62
N SER A 113 -38.86 22.19 -11.03
CA SER A 113 -39.78 23.23 -10.54
C SER A 113 -41.23 22.95 -10.91
N ALA A 114 -41.50 22.55 -12.16
CA ALA A 114 -42.86 22.20 -12.60
C ALA A 114 -43.45 21.00 -11.82
N LEU A 115 -42.61 20.00 -11.50
CA LEU A 115 -43.01 18.87 -10.65
C LEU A 115 -43.33 19.30 -9.21
N LEU A 116 -42.56 20.24 -8.66
CA LEU A 116 -42.85 20.82 -7.34
C LEU A 116 -44.16 21.61 -7.35
N ASP A 117 -44.41 22.41 -8.38
CA ASP A 117 -45.65 23.18 -8.51
C ASP A 117 -46.88 22.29 -8.67
N ALA A 118 -46.76 21.18 -9.41
CA ALA A 118 -47.82 20.18 -9.55
C ALA A 118 -48.14 19.51 -8.19
N LEU A 119 -47.11 19.16 -7.41
CA LEU A 119 -47.28 18.61 -6.06
C LEU A 119 -48.00 19.59 -5.13
N VAL A 120 -47.57 20.85 -5.12
CA VAL A 120 -48.15 21.89 -4.26
C VAL A 120 -49.60 22.18 -4.67
N THR A 121 -49.89 22.24 -5.97
CA THR A 121 -51.24 22.45 -6.52
C THR A 121 -52.19 21.29 -6.16
N ALA A 122 -51.67 20.06 -6.09
CA ALA A 122 -52.40 18.88 -5.62
C ALA A 122 -52.56 18.80 -4.09
N GLY A 123 -52.13 19.83 -3.36
CA GLY A 123 -52.31 19.97 -1.92
C GLY A 123 -51.18 19.38 -1.07
N ALA A 124 -50.04 19.03 -1.66
CA ALA A 124 -48.89 18.53 -0.91
C ALA A 124 -48.10 19.66 -0.23
N VAL A 125 -47.74 19.48 1.04
CA VAL A 125 -46.85 20.40 1.75
C VAL A 125 -45.41 19.93 1.59
N VAL A 126 -44.70 20.47 0.60
CA VAL A 126 -43.28 20.14 0.36
C VAL A 126 -42.39 20.94 1.30
N THR A 127 -41.65 20.24 2.16
CA THR A 127 -40.79 20.86 3.18
C THR A 127 -39.34 21.01 2.74
N ARG A 128 -38.87 20.18 1.80
CA ARG A 128 -37.52 20.17 1.22
C ARG A 128 -37.53 19.41 -0.10
N ALA A 129 -36.73 19.83 -1.08
CA ALA A 129 -36.53 19.09 -2.32
C ALA A 129 -35.05 19.10 -2.76
N PHE A 130 -34.58 17.95 -3.25
CA PHE A 130 -33.22 17.73 -3.73
C PHE A 130 -33.24 17.28 -5.18
N LEU A 131 -32.61 18.05 -6.07
CA LEU A 131 -32.41 17.66 -7.46
C LEU A 131 -31.08 16.92 -7.59
N SER A 132 -31.13 15.66 -8.04
CA SER A 132 -29.95 14.85 -8.37
C SER A 132 -29.82 14.72 -9.88
N ARG A 133 -28.95 15.53 -10.48
CA ARG A 133 -28.65 15.46 -11.93
C ARG A 133 -28.07 14.11 -12.35
N PRO A 134 -27.08 13.51 -11.64
CA PRO A 134 -26.52 12.22 -12.03
C PRO A 134 -27.52 11.06 -11.97
N ARG A 135 -28.57 11.17 -11.15
CA ARG A 135 -29.63 10.15 -11.08
C ARG A 135 -30.82 10.45 -11.97
N GLY A 136 -30.94 11.67 -12.51
CA GLY A 136 -32.14 12.12 -13.22
C GLY A 136 -33.39 12.12 -12.32
N ARG A 137 -33.25 12.52 -11.05
CA ARG A 137 -34.34 12.40 -10.05
C ARG A 137 -34.51 13.65 -9.20
N LEU A 138 -35.76 13.88 -8.81
CA LEU A 138 -36.17 14.86 -7.81
C LEU A 138 -36.62 14.12 -6.55
N ILE A 139 -35.98 14.41 -5.41
CA ILE A 139 -36.31 13.81 -4.11
C ILE A 139 -37.01 14.88 -3.25
N CYS A 140 -38.28 14.66 -2.93
CA CYS A 140 -39.12 15.58 -2.18
C CYS A 140 -39.43 15.03 -0.78
N LEU A 141 -39.35 15.88 0.23
CA LEU A 141 -39.82 15.60 1.59
C LEU A 141 -41.18 16.27 1.79
N VAL A 142 -42.24 15.47 1.81
CA VAL A 142 -43.63 15.93 1.92
C VAL A 142 -44.15 15.69 3.33
N LYS A 143 -44.83 16.70 3.90
CA LYS A 143 -45.57 16.58 5.15
C LYS A 143 -47.01 16.18 4.84
N GLY A 144 -47.49 15.10 5.43
CA GLY A 144 -48.85 14.59 5.23
C GLY A 144 -49.45 14.00 6.50
N ARG A 145 -50.76 13.69 6.48
CA ARG A 145 -51.39 12.93 7.58
C ARG A 145 -50.87 11.49 7.61
N ASP A 146 -50.69 10.87 6.44
CA ASP A 146 -50.07 9.56 6.25
C ASP A 146 -49.57 9.38 4.80
N ILE A 147 -48.99 8.22 4.50
CA ILE A 147 -48.47 7.86 3.16
C ILE A 147 -49.56 7.69 2.09
N HIS A 148 -50.80 7.34 2.48
CA HIS A 148 -51.91 7.17 1.53
C HIS A 148 -52.38 8.52 1.01
N ALA A 149 -52.47 9.53 1.87
CA ALA A 149 -52.80 10.90 1.48
C ALA A 149 -51.77 11.46 0.49
N VAL A 150 -50.48 11.24 0.73
CA VAL A 150 -49.41 11.68 -0.18
C VAL A 150 -49.47 10.94 -1.52
N THR A 151 -49.78 9.64 -1.50
CA THR A 151 -49.95 8.84 -2.72
C THR A 151 -51.16 9.29 -3.54
N LEU A 152 -52.27 9.66 -2.87
CA LEU A 152 -53.45 10.22 -3.53
C LEU A 152 -53.16 11.58 -4.18
N CYS A 153 -52.42 12.47 -3.49
CA CYS A 153 -51.98 13.75 -4.05
C CYS A 153 -51.07 13.58 -5.28
N LEU A 154 -50.21 12.56 -5.27
CA LEU A 154 -49.39 12.22 -6.44
C LEU A 154 -50.26 11.78 -7.61
N GLY A 155 -51.27 10.94 -7.35
CA GLY A 155 -52.24 10.50 -8.34
C GLY A 155 -53.07 11.65 -8.94
N THR A 156 -53.54 12.61 -8.12
CA THR A 156 -54.28 13.78 -8.62
C THR A 156 -53.41 14.73 -9.44
N ALA A 157 -52.10 14.79 -9.15
CA ALA A 157 -51.11 15.53 -9.94
C ALA A 157 -50.68 14.78 -11.23
N GLY A 158 -51.13 13.53 -11.44
CA GLY A 158 -50.68 12.70 -12.56
C GLY A 158 -49.20 12.27 -12.46
N LEU A 159 -48.62 12.30 -11.25
CA LEU A 159 -47.21 12.01 -11.02
C LEU A 159 -47.00 10.55 -10.60
N VAL A 160 -46.07 9.88 -11.26
CA VAL A 160 -45.71 8.48 -10.96
C VAL A 160 -44.35 8.44 -10.24
N PRO A 161 -44.31 8.24 -8.91
CA PRO A 161 -43.06 8.18 -8.17
C PRO A 161 -42.32 6.86 -8.41
N THR A 162 -40.99 6.93 -8.42
CA THR A 162 -40.13 5.75 -8.40
C THR A 162 -40.10 5.11 -7.00
N SER A 163 -40.18 5.91 -5.95
CA SER A 163 -40.29 5.41 -4.58
C SER A 163 -41.04 6.39 -3.67
N VAL A 164 -41.82 5.83 -2.73
CA VAL A 164 -42.51 6.59 -1.68
C VAL A 164 -42.35 5.82 -0.37
N TRP A 165 -41.84 6.47 0.66
CA TRP A 165 -41.68 5.84 1.97
C TRP A 165 -41.79 6.84 3.11
N ARG A 166 -42.40 6.39 4.22
CA ARG A 166 -42.46 7.15 5.46
C ARG A 166 -41.08 7.19 6.11
N CYS A 167 -40.70 8.33 6.68
CA CYS A 167 -39.41 8.52 7.32
C CYS A 167 -39.48 9.34 8.61
N THR A 168 -38.46 9.18 9.44
CA THR A 168 -38.20 10.01 10.62
C THR A 168 -36.95 10.86 10.37
N GLU A 169 -37.05 12.18 10.59
CA GLU A 169 -35.90 13.08 10.48
C GLU A 169 -34.96 12.88 11.67
N LEU A 170 -33.67 12.81 11.38
CA LEU A 170 -32.58 12.67 12.34
C LEU A 170 -31.73 13.95 12.31
N ASP A 171 -31.57 14.58 13.47
CA ASP A 171 -30.61 15.66 13.66
C ASP A 171 -29.30 15.07 14.21
N PRO A 172 -28.14 15.30 13.55
CA PRO A 172 -26.86 14.77 14.01
C PRO A 172 -26.27 15.45 15.27
N GLN A 173 -27.01 16.31 15.98
CA GLN A 173 -26.52 16.95 17.21
C GLN A 173 -26.20 15.92 18.32
N PRO A 174 -25.02 15.99 18.96
CA PRO A 174 -24.71 15.13 20.10
C PRO A 174 -25.47 15.59 21.36
N PRO A 175 -25.77 14.69 22.32
CA PRO A 175 -26.03 15.12 23.69
C PRO A 175 -24.76 15.79 24.23
N ARG A 176 -24.91 16.92 24.94
CA ARG A 176 -23.80 17.61 25.63
C ARG A 176 -23.11 16.61 26.57
N LEU A 177 -21.85 16.28 26.28
CA LEU A 177 -21.02 15.47 27.18
C LEU A 177 -20.42 16.35 28.27
N PHE A 178 -20.34 15.75 29.45
CA PHE A 178 -19.97 16.28 30.75
C PHE A 178 -18.63 17.03 30.79
N GLU A 179 -18.57 17.99 31.71
CA GLU A 179 -17.36 18.66 32.18
C GLU A 179 -16.26 17.66 32.58
N SER A 180 -15.03 18.06 32.30
CA SER A 180 -13.80 17.30 32.49
C SER A 180 -13.62 16.78 33.91
N GLN A 181 -13.40 15.48 34.05
CA GLN A 181 -12.63 14.95 35.17
C GLN A 181 -11.28 14.45 34.63
N SER A 182 -10.22 15.05 35.18
CA SER A 182 -8.82 14.77 34.95
C SER A 182 -8.47 13.30 35.22
N ALA A 183 -7.84 12.64 34.26
CA ALA A 183 -7.23 11.32 34.45
C ALA A 183 -5.92 11.43 35.28
N PRO A 184 -5.60 10.45 36.14
CA PRO A 184 -4.40 10.48 36.96
C PRO A 184 -3.13 10.09 36.18
N ARG A 185 -2.00 10.67 36.56
CA ARG A 185 -0.65 10.36 36.06
C ARG A 185 -0.28 8.88 36.32
N PRO A 186 0.46 8.23 35.40
CA PRO A 186 1.02 6.90 35.67
C PRO A 186 2.17 6.97 36.69
N PRO A 187 2.39 5.90 37.48
CA PRO A 187 3.44 5.86 38.48
C PRO A 187 4.83 5.74 37.86
N ASP A 188 5.78 6.40 38.52
CA ASP A 188 7.20 6.45 38.21
C ASP A 188 7.85 5.07 38.41
N LEU A 189 8.24 4.43 37.31
CA LEU A 189 9.04 3.20 37.36
C LEU A 189 10.52 3.57 37.34
N GLY A 190 11.10 3.51 38.53
CA GLY A 190 12.51 3.82 38.81
C GLY A 190 13.49 3.18 37.83
N ARG A 191 14.29 4.04 37.20
CA ARG A 191 15.45 3.67 36.37
C ARG A 191 16.51 2.97 37.24
N LYS A 192 16.84 1.72 36.92
CA LYS A 192 18.15 1.14 37.26
C LYS A 192 19.14 1.56 36.19
N THR A 193 20.08 2.42 36.57
CA THR A 193 21.20 2.87 35.75
C THR A 193 22.17 1.71 35.55
N GLN A 194 22.24 1.14 34.35
CA GLN A 194 23.41 0.36 33.94
C GLN A 194 24.48 1.33 33.42
N VAL A 195 25.62 1.34 34.10
CA VAL A 195 26.81 2.10 33.72
C VAL A 195 27.38 1.48 32.44
N VAL A 196 27.18 2.17 31.31
CA VAL A 196 27.84 1.83 30.05
C VAL A 196 29.32 2.20 30.18
N ARG A 197 30.19 1.19 30.16
CA ARG A 197 31.64 1.41 30.08
C ARG A 197 31.98 2.07 28.74
N ARG A 198 32.71 3.18 28.82
CA ARG A 198 33.26 3.93 27.68
C ARG A 198 34.38 3.12 27.03
N PRO A 199 34.37 2.82 25.71
CA PRO A 199 35.51 2.20 25.04
C PRO A 199 36.66 3.20 24.95
N ALA A 200 37.90 2.69 25.03
CA ALA A 200 39.11 3.48 24.92
C ALA A 200 39.28 4.07 23.50
N PRO A 201 39.86 5.27 23.35
CA PRO A 201 40.10 5.87 22.03
C PRO A 201 41.34 5.26 21.39
N HIS A 202 41.34 4.85 20.10
CA HIS A 202 42.48 4.65 19.16
C HIS A 202 41.99 4.02 17.81
N PRO A 203 42.67 4.14 16.64
CA PRO A 203 43.56 5.17 16.09
C PRO A 203 42.90 6.01 14.96
N LYS A 204 43.48 7.20 14.72
CA LYS A 204 42.88 8.38 14.06
C LYS A 204 43.21 8.55 12.56
N THR A 205 42.76 7.63 11.71
CA THR A 205 42.60 7.89 10.26
C THR A 205 41.49 7.01 9.72
N ALA A 206 40.60 7.56 8.88
CA ALA A 206 39.56 6.77 8.22
C ALA A 206 40.21 5.65 7.40
N ALA A 207 40.08 4.40 7.85
CA ALA A 207 40.61 3.25 7.12
C ALA A 207 39.88 3.07 5.79
N LEU A 208 38.61 3.50 5.72
CA LEU A 208 37.73 3.43 4.55
C LEU A 208 37.07 4.78 4.28
N ASP A 209 36.74 5.04 3.02
CA ASP A 209 35.88 6.16 2.65
C ASP A 209 34.41 5.83 2.96
N ALA A 210 33.97 4.61 2.68
CA ALA A 210 32.58 4.20 2.89
C ALA A 210 32.44 2.77 3.45
N VAL A 211 31.45 2.58 4.32
CA VAL A 211 30.93 1.26 4.68
C VAL A 211 29.52 1.12 4.10
N ILE A 212 29.26 -0.01 3.46
CA ILE A 212 27.98 -0.36 2.86
C ILE A 212 27.40 -1.57 3.60
N ILE A 213 26.12 -1.51 3.96
CA ILE A 213 25.43 -2.57 4.70
C ILE A 213 24.54 -3.36 3.74
N GLY A 214 24.91 -4.62 3.46
CA GLY A 214 24.19 -5.53 2.57
C GLY A 214 24.78 -5.63 1.17
N ALA A 215 24.78 -6.83 0.59
CA ALA A 215 25.25 -7.16 -0.76
C ALA A 215 24.10 -7.63 -1.68
N GLY A 216 22.91 -7.04 -1.51
CA GLY A 216 21.83 -7.11 -2.51
C GLY A 216 22.04 -6.15 -3.68
N LEU A 217 21.04 -5.98 -4.55
CA LEU A 217 21.12 -5.05 -5.69
C LEU A 217 21.59 -3.66 -5.28
N SER A 218 21.04 -3.11 -4.20
CA SER A 218 21.40 -1.79 -3.67
C SER A 218 22.87 -1.67 -3.30
N GLY A 219 23.39 -2.65 -2.55
CA GLY A 219 24.77 -2.63 -2.09
C GLY A 219 25.78 -2.90 -3.21
N ILE A 220 25.44 -3.78 -4.14
CA ILE A 220 26.25 -4.04 -5.34
C ILE A 220 26.32 -2.77 -6.20
N CYS A 221 25.19 -2.11 -6.45
CA CYS A 221 25.14 -0.85 -7.20
C CYS A 221 25.95 0.26 -6.51
N ALA A 222 25.77 0.43 -5.20
CA ALA A 222 26.53 1.42 -4.42
C ALA A 222 28.03 1.15 -4.45
N LEU A 223 28.44 -0.12 -4.26
CA LEU A 223 29.85 -0.50 -4.29
C LEU A 223 30.47 -0.26 -5.67
N GLU A 224 29.74 -0.58 -6.74
CA GLU A 224 30.18 -0.35 -8.11
C GLU A 224 30.43 1.14 -8.37
N ARG A 225 29.48 2.01 -8.01
CA ARG A 225 29.60 3.46 -8.21
C ARG A 225 30.71 4.09 -7.38
N LEU A 226 30.78 3.76 -6.09
CA LEU A 226 31.84 4.26 -5.22
C LEU A 226 33.22 3.79 -5.68
N SER A 227 33.33 2.57 -6.21
CA SER A 227 34.58 2.07 -6.78
C SER A 227 34.99 2.86 -8.03
N ARG A 228 34.05 3.26 -8.90
CA ARG A 228 34.33 4.15 -10.04
C ARG A 228 34.80 5.54 -9.62
N MET A 229 34.34 6.03 -8.48
CA MET A 229 34.83 7.29 -7.88
C MET A 229 36.23 7.17 -7.24
N GLY A 230 36.81 5.97 -7.22
CA GLY A 230 38.09 5.70 -6.55
C GLY A 230 38.00 5.67 -5.02
N LEU A 231 36.80 5.54 -4.45
CA LEU A 231 36.61 5.48 -3.00
C LEU A 231 36.86 4.08 -2.46
N ARG A 232 37.55 4.00 -1.32
CA ARG A 232 37.79 2.75 -0.59
C ARG A 232 36.54 2.35 0.18
N ALA A 233 35.69 1.56 -0.46
CA ALA A 233 34.46 1.04 0.12
C ALA A 233 34.60 -0.42 0.59
N ARG A 234 33.84 -0.79 1.63
CA ARG A 234 33.66 -2.18 2.08
C ARG A 234 32.19 -2.48 2.31
N VAL A 235 31.74 -3.64 1.86
CA VAL A 235 30.39 -4.16 2.10
C VAL A 235 30.43 -5.23 3.18
N TYR A 236 29.48 -5.18 4.12
CA TYR A 236 29.21 -6.27 5.07
C TYR A 236 27.87 -6.93 4.74
N GLU A 237 27.86 -8.25 4.54
CA GLU A 237 26.68 -9.05 4.21
C GLU A 237 26.55 -10.23 5.17
N SER A 238 25.38 -10.37 5.80
CA SER A 238 25.07 -11.46 6.72
C SER A 238 24.95 -12.82 6.02
N GLY A 239 24.53 -12.82 4.75
CA GLY A 239 24.41 -14.01 3.92
C GLY A 239 25.77 -14.62 3.56
N THR A 240 25.74 -15.88 3.16
CA THR A 240 26.95 -16.62 2.75
C THR A 240 27.37 -16.32 1.31
N ASP A 241 26.55 -15.58 0.57
CA ASP A 241 26.84 -15.09 -0.78
C ASP A 241 26.14 -13.76 -1.05
N VAL A 242 26.48 -13.12 -2.17
CA VAL A 242 25.79 -11.91 -2.63
C VAL A 242 24.39 -12.23 -3.15
N GLY A 243 23.58 -11.18 -3.34
CA GLY A 243 22.28 -11.27 -4.00
C GLY A 243 21.12 -10.76 -3.15
N GLY A 244 21.33 -10.59 -1.84
CA GLY A 244 20.32 -10.06 -0.92
C GLY A 244 19.03 -10.87 -0.98
N VAL A 245 17.91 -10.27 -1.40
CA VAL A 245 16.62 -10.96 -1.58
C VAL A 245 16.78 -12.27 -2.35
N TRP A 246 17.60 -12.28 -3.40
CA TRP A 246 17.82 -13.46 -4.25
C TRP A 246 18.79 -14.46 -3.65
N HIS A 247 19.56 -14.11 -2.62
CA HIS A 247 20.30 -15.07 -1.82
C HIS A 247 19.36 -15.80 -0.83
N TRP A 248 18.47 -15.06 -0.18
CA TRP A 248 17.66 -15.54 0.95
C TRP A 248 16.36 -16.26 0.54
N ASN A 249 15.71 -15.84 -0.55
CA ASN A 249 14.38 -16.31 -0.94
C ASN A 249 14.46 -17.44 -1.97
N ARG A 250 14.82 -18.64 -1.53
CA ARG A 250 15.02 -19.83 -2.40
C ARG A 250 13.82 -20.79 -2.43
N TYR A 251 12.64 -20.32 -2.03
CA TYR A 251 11.43 -21.14 -2.01
C TYR A 251 10.96 -21.49 -3.43
N PRO A 252 10.24 -22.62 -3.62
CA PRO A 252 9.71 -23.01 -4.92
C PRO A 252 8.83 -21.91 -5.53
N GLY A 253 9.13 -21.50 -6.76
CA GLY A 253 8.37 -20.48 -7.47
C GLY A 253 8.86 -19.03 -7.30
N ALA A 254 9.87 -18.79 -6.46
CA ALA A 254 10.43 -17.45 -6.24
C ALA A 254 10.90 -16.81 -7.57
N ARG A 255 10.32 -15.65 -7.92
CA ARG A 255 10.49 -15.01 -9.23
C ARG A 255 10.29 -13.49 -9.17
N VAL A 256 10.88 -12.76 -10.12
CA VAL A 256 10.64 -11.31 -10.29
C VAL A 256 9.21 -11.02 -10.72
N ASP A 257 8.71 -9.83 -10.37
CA ASP A 257 7.47 -9.24 -10.88
C ASP A 257 7.69 -8.13 -11.93
N SER A 258 8.93 -7.78 -12.19
CA SER A 258 9.36 -6.87 -13.26
C SER A 258 9.79 -7.66 -14.49
N GLU A 259 9.41 -7.21 -15.69
CA GLU A 259 9.99 -7.73 -16.93
C GLU A 259 11.50 -7.53 -16.89
N ILE A 260 12.26 -8.55 -17.27
CA ILE A 260 13.69 -8.61 -16.95
C ILE A 260 14.52 -7.50 -17.60
N HIS A 261 14.12 -7.07 -18.79
CA HIS A 261 14.74 -5.94 -19.50
C HIS A 261 14.52 -4.59 -18.79
N THR A 262 13.76 -4.54 -17.69
CA THR A 262 13.64 -3.34 -16.86
C THR A 262 14.27 -3.50 -15.48
N TYR A 263 14.56 -4.74 -15.06
CA TYR A 263 15.02 -5.07 -13.70
C TYR A 263 16.56 -5.15 -13.58
N GLY A 264 17.24 -5.69 -14.60
CA GLY A 264 18.71 -5.78 -14.62
C GLY A 264 19.37 -4.40 -14.63
N PHE A 265 20.59 -4.29 -14.09
CA PHE A 265 21.34 -3.03 -14.05
C PHE A 265 21.54 -2.42 -15.45
N SER A 266 21.45 -1.09 -15.53
CA SER A 266 21.56 -0.31 -16.77
C SER A 266 22.90 0.40 -16.93
N PHE A 267 23.76 0.38 -15.92
CA PHE A 267 25.00 1.15 -15.90
C PHE A 267 26.15 0.66 -16.78
N SER A 268 25.95 -0.41 -17.54
CA SER A 268 26.96 -0.99 -18.41
C SER A 268 26.34 -1.66 -19.63
N ASP A 269 26.62 -1.10 -20.82
CA ASP A 269 26.27 -1.72 -22.09
C ASP A 269 26.98 -3.06 -22.32
N ALA A 270 28.20 -3.22 -21.77
CA ALA A 270 28.92 -4.49 -21.84
C ALA A 270 28.17 -5.58 -21.07
N LEU A 271 27.70 -5.28 -19.86
CA LEU A 271 26.90 -6.22 -19.07
C LEU A 271 25.62 -6.64 -19.80
N LEU A 272 24.94 -5.70 -20.47
CA LEU A 272 23.77 -5.99 -21.29
C LEU A 272 24.07 -6.96 -22.45
N ARG A 273 25.27 -6.89 -23.03
CA ARG A 273 25.70 -7.76 -24.14
C ARG A 273 26.19 -9.13 -23.67
N GLU A 274 26.82 -9.18 -22.50
CA GLU A 274 27.46 -10.38 -21.95
C GLU A 274 26.44 -11.34 -21.30
N TRP A 275 25.34 -10.83 -20.74
CA TRP A 275 24.35 -11.64 -20.05
C TRP A 275 23.10 -11.92 -20.91
N GLU A 276 22.69 -13.18 -21.00
CA GLU A 276 21.51 -13.59 -21.76
C GLU A 276 20.43 -14.20 -20.86
N TRP A 277 19.35 -13.44 -20.69
CA TRP A 277 18.18 -13.87 -19.93
C TRP A 277 17.41 -14.98 -20.67
N GLN A 278 16.89 -15.94 -19.91
CA GLN A 278 16.18 -17.11 -20.45
C GLN A 278 14.68 -16.89 -20.59
N GLU A 279 14.09 -16.06 -19.73
CA GLU A 279 12.65 -15.84 -19.66
C GLU A 279 12.30 -14.40 -19.29
N LEU A 280 11.05 -13.99 -19.57
CA LEU A 280 10.61 -12.61 -19.38
C LEU A 280 10.60 -12.19 -17.90
N PHE A 281 10.28 -13.12 -17.00
CA PHE A 281 10.33 -12.94 -15.56
C PHE A 281 11.20 -14.03 -14.93
N PRO A 282 12.52 -13.92 -14.84
CA PRO A 282 13.40 -14.97 -14.34
C PRO A 282 13.15 -15.41 -12.91
N ALA A 283 13.33 -16.71 -12.69
CA ALA A 283 13.30 -17.31 -11.35
C ALA A 283 14.55 -16.91 -10.54
N GLN A 284 14.45 -17.05 -9.21
CA GLN A 284 15.52 -16.70 -8.28
C GLN A 284 16.91 -17.26 -8.66
N PRO A 285 17.08 -18.52 -9.12
CA PRO A 285 18.40 -19.05 -9.44
C PRO A 285 19.11 -18.26 -10.55
N GLU A 286 18.37 -17.79 -11.57
CA GLU A 286 18.95 -17.02 -12.68
C GLU A 286 19.35 -15.61 -12.22
N ILE A 287 18.50 -14.94 -11.43
CA ILE A 287 18.84 -13.64 -10.83
C ILE A 287 20.06 -13.76 -9.92
N SER A 288 20.15 -14.82 -9.12
CA SER A 288 21.32 -15.06 -8.25
C SER A 288 22.60 -15.20 -9.07
N ARG A 289 22.59 -15.98 -10.16
CA ARG A 289 23.77 -16.11 -11.04
C ARG A 289 24.13 -14.78 -11.71
N TYR A 290 23.14 -14.00 -12.14
CA TYR A 290 23.37 -12.66 -12.71
C TYR A 290 24.10 -11.75 -11.72
N LEU A 291 23.65 -11.70 -10.45
CA LEU A 291 24.27 -10.84 -9.44
C LEU A 291 25.69 -11.30 -9.07
N CYS A 292 25.95 -12.61 -9.01
CA CYS A 292 27.32 -13.11 -8.88
C CYS A 292 28.19 -12.71 -10.08
N HIS A 293 27.68 -12.88 -11.31
CA HIS A 293 28.37 -12.46 -12.52
C HIS A 293 28.72 -10.97 -12.49
N VAL A 294 27.80 -10.08 -12.09
CA VAL A 294 28.08 -8.65 -11.93
C VAL A 294 29.21 -8.41 -10.93
N VAL A 295 29.13 -9.02 -9.74
CA VAL A 295 30.14 -8.84 -8.69
C VAL A 295 31.53 -9.28 -9.16
N ASP A 296 31.62 -10.39 -9.88
CA ASP A 296 32.89 -10.91 -10.37
C ASP A 296 33.41 -10.10 -11.57
N ARG A 297 32.53 -9.74 -12.51
CA ARG A 297 32.84 -8.97 -13.73
C ARG A 297 33.45 -7.61 -13.45
N PHE A 298 33.02 -6.95 -12.37
CA PHE A 298 33.53 -5.66 -11.94
C PHE A 298 34.56 -5.78 -10.80
N GLY A 299 35.00 -6.99 -10.47
CA GLY A 299 36.02 -7.24 -9.44
C GLY A 299 35.62 -6.79 -8.03
N LEU A 300 34.31 -6.73 -7.74
CA LEU A 300 33.76 -6.19 -6.51
C LEU A 300 33.90 -7.15 -5.33
N ARG A 301 33.99 -8.47 -5.59
CA ARG A 301 34.02 -9.54 -4.60
C ARG A 301 34.99 -9.28 -3.43
N ARG A 302 36.20 -8.80 -3.72
CA ARG A 302 37.27 -8.52 -2.73
C ARG A 302 36.89 -7.47 -1.69
N HIS A 303 35.93 -6.60 -2.01
CA HIS A 303 35.42 -5.54 -1.14
C HIS A 303 34.22 -5.98 -0.29
N ILE A 304 33.78 -7.23 -0.42
CA ILE A 304 32.62 -7.77 0.29
C ILE A 304 33.07 -8.71 1.40
N ARG A 305 32.48 -8.59 2.58
CA ARG A 305 32.65 -9.51 3.72
C ARG A 305 31.32 -10.23 3.95
N LEU A 306 31.30 -11.50 3.56
CA LEU A 306 30.14 -12.40 3.69
C LEU A 306 30.13 -13.05 5.08
N GLY A 307 28.96 -13.53 5.51
CA GLY A 307 28.79 -14.10 6.85
C GLY A 307 29.06 -13.10 7.99
N THR A 308 29.07 -11.81 7.68
CA THR A 308 29.43 -10.74 8.62
C THR A 308 28.28 -9.75 8.72
N SER A 309 27.62 -9.75 9.87
CA SER A 309 26.54 -8.79 10.16
C SER A 309 27.12 -7.52 10.78
N MET A 310 26.61 -6.37 10.38
CA MET A 310 26.90 -5.11 11.09
C MET A 310 26.00 -5.03 12.32
N LEU A 311 26.58 -4.85 13.51
CA LEU A 311 25.86 -4.84 14.78
C LEU A 311 25.57 -3.41 15.26
N ALA A 312 26.55 -2.53 15.14
CA ALA A 312 26.43 -1.14 15.59
C ALA A 312 27.21 -0.19 14.67
N ALA A 313 26.76 1.06 14.63
CA ALA A 313 27.48 2.16 14.01
C ALA A 313 27.27 3.43 14.84
N THR A 314 28.35 4.03 15.34
CA THR A 314 28.27 5.26 16.15
C THR A 314 29.01 6.39 15.43
N PHE A 315 28.35 7.53 15.26
CA PHE A 315 28.96 8.70 14.64
C PHE A 315 29.84 9.43 15.66
N ASP A 316 31.12 9.57 15.34
CA ASP A 316 32.08 10.43 16.03
C ASP A 316 31.98 11.85 15.47
N GLU A 317 31.47 12.78 16.28
CA GLU A 317 31.30 14.18 15.92
C GLU A 317 32.63 14.92 15.73
N GLY A 318 33.69 14.52 16.44
CA GLY A 318 34.98 15.20 16.41
C GLY A 318 35.74 14.95 15.10
N ASP A 319 35.72 13.70 14.65
CA ASP A 319 36.41 13.29 13.41
C ASP A 319 35.46 13.23 12.20
N ALA A 320 34.14 13.38 12.42
CA ALA A 320 33.05 13.20 11.45
C ALA A 320 33.04 11.82 10.76
N LEU A 321 33.35 10.77 11.51
CA LEU A 321 33.46 9.39 11.05
C LEU A 321 32.43 8.48 11.75
N TRP A 322 32.03 7.41 11.09
CA TRP A 322 31.29 6.31 11.68
C TRP A 322 32.25 5.25 12.22
N ASP A 323 32.17 4.93 13.51
CA ASP A 323 32.77 3.74 14.14
C ASP A 323 31.78 2.57 14.01
N VAL A 324 32.14 1.58 13.19
CA VAL A 324 31.30 0.43 12.85
C VAL A 324 31.80 -0.82 13.55
N GLU A 325 30.89 -1.56 14.18
CA GLU A 325 31.15 -2.85 14.82
C GLU A 325 30.40 -3.97 14.10
N THR A 326 31.08 -5.11 13.94
CA THR A 326 30.56 -6.28 13.23
C THR A 326 30.48 -7.53 14.11
N SER A 327 29.74 -8.55 13.65
CA SER A 327 29.58 -9.83 14.34
C SER A 327 30.86 -10.64 14.52
N THR A 328 31.92 -10.33 13.78
CA THR A 328 33.23 -10.99 13.92
C THR A 328 34.13 -10.30 14.93
N GLY A 329 33.66 -9.20 15.54
CA GLY A 329 34.47 -8.32 16.40
C GLY A 329 35.34 -7.32 15.62
N GLU A 330 35.31 -7.34 14.27
CA GLU A 330 35.98 -6.31 13.47
C GLU A 330 35.32 -4.95 13.73
N ARG A 331 36.16 -3.94 13.98
CA ARG A 331 35.78 -2.53 14.11
C ARG A 331 36.47 -1.69 13.04
N VAL A 332 35.72 -0.85 12.33
CA VAL A 332 36.25 -0.01 11.25
C VAL A 332 35.69 1.41 11.31
N ALA A 333 36.53 2.40 10.99
CA ALA A 333 36.12 3.79 10.84
C ALA A 333 35.90 4.15 9.36
N ALA A 334 34.80 4.83 9.03
CA ALA A 334 34.48 5.29 7.68
C ALA A 334 33.81 6.66 7.65
N ARG A 335 34.02 7.42 6.56
CA ARG A 335 33.40 8.75 6.38
C ARG A 335 31.90 8.63 6.12
N TYR A 336 31.52 7.72 5.22
CA TYR A 336 30.14 7.52 4.78
C TYR A 336 29.62 6.15 5.24
N LEU A 337 28.36 6.12 5.68
CA LEU A 337 27.64 4.89 5.97
C LEU A 337 26.47 4.78 4.98
N ILE A 338 26.47 3.73 4.16
CA ILE A 338 25.41 3.49 3.16
C ILE A 338 24.61 2.27 3.59
N ALA A 339 23.39 2.51 4.08
CA ALA A 339 22.47 1.46 4.46
C ALA A 339 21.71 0.94 3.24
N ALA A 340 22.17 -0.20 2.72
CA ALA A 340 21.57 -0.95 1.62
C ALA A 340 20.90 -2.25 2.13
N THR A 341 20.30 -2.17 3.32
CA THR A 341 19.80 -3.31 4.12
C THR A 341 18.52 -3.95 3.57
N GLY A 342 17.90 -3.31 2.59
CA GLY A 342 16.64 -3.73 1.97
C GLY A 342 15.40 -3.44 2.82
N THR A 343 14.34 -2.97 2.16
CA THR A 343 13.02 -2.72 2.77
C THR A 343 12.27 -3.99 3.18
N LEU A 344 12.59 -5.14 2.58
CA LEU A 344 11.88 -6.41 2.75
C LEU A 344 12.88 -7.55 3.04
N SER A 345 13.70 -7.41 4.08
CA SER A 345 14.78 -8.37 4.40
C SER A 345 14.64 -9.07 5.76
N VAL A 346 13.89 -8.46 6.69
CA VAL A 346 13.59 -9.00 8.01
C VAL A 346 12.25 -9.76 7.97
N PRO A 347 12.24 -11.10 8.07
CA PRO A 347 11.01 -11.86 8.04
C PRO A 347 10.08 -11.49 9.19
N GLN A 348 8.78 -11.49 8.91
CA GLN A 348 7.76 -11.40 9.94
C GLN A 348 7.65 -12.76 10.63
N LEU A 349 8.03 -12.83 11.90
CA LEU A 349 7.93 -14.05 12.70
C LEU A 349 6.57 -14.04 13.41
N PRO A 350 5.59 -14.85 12.98
CA PRO A 350 4.34 -14.96 13.71
C PRO A 350 4.61 -15.62 15.08
N ASP A 351 3.75 -15.32 16.04
CA ASP A 351 3.80 -15.89 17.39
C ASP A 351 2.50 -16.64 17.65
N TYR A 352 2.37 -17.83 17.04
CA TYR A 352 1.26 -18.72 17.31
C TYR A 352 1.59 -19.62 18.51
N PRO A 353 0.65 -19.84 19.45
CA PRO A 353 0.86 -20.79 20.54
C PRO A 353 1.26 -22.17 20.01
N GLY A 354 2.22 -22.84 20.67
CA GLY A 354 2.62 -24.21 20.33
C GLY A 354 3.48 -24.39 19.08
N MET A 355 4.02 -23.31 18.46
CA MET A 355 4.89 -23.43 17.27
C MET A 355 6.11 -24.36 17.47
N ARG A 356 6.63 -24.47 18.70
CA ARG A 356 7.75 -25.36 19.04
C ARG A 356 7.32 -26.81 19.23
N ASP A 357 6.02 -27.09 19.31
CA ASP A 357 5.48 -28.43 19.56
C ASP A 357 5.38 -29.25 18.27
N PHE A 358 5.44 -28.61 17.09
CA PHE A 358 5.28 -29.26 15.79
C PHE A 358 6.38 -30.28 15.53
N SER A 359 5.99 -31.51 15.21
CA SER A 359 6.93 -32.61 14.96
C SER A 359 7.45 -32.66 13.52
N GLY A 360 6.79 -31.97 12.59
CA GLY A 360 7.20 -31.86 11.19
C GLY A 360 8.16 -30.71 10.92
N GLU A 361 8.35 -30.40 9.65
CA GLU A 361 9.31 -29.36 9.21
C GLU A 361 8.63 -28.00 9.06
N SER A 362 9.31 -26.92 9.48
CA SER A 362 8.76 -25.56 9.43
C SER A 362 9.71 -24.58 8.78
N PHE A 363 9.24 -23.84 7.79
CA PHE A 363 10.07 -22.95 6.98
C PHE A 363 9.46 -21.56 6.81
N TYR A 364 10.30 -20.54 6.81
CA TYR A 364 9.95 -19.21 6.31
C TYR A 364 10.36 -19.11 4.85
N THR A 365 9.50 -18.60 3.98
CA THR A 365 9.85 -18.39 2.56
C THR A 365 11.12 -17.54 2.41
N ALA A 366 11.31 -16.57 3.31
CA ALA A 366 12.46 -15.67 3.34
C ALA A 366 13.76 -16.29 3.89
N ARG A 367 13.74 -17.54 4.36
CA ARG A 367 14.89 -18.28 4.90
C ARG A 367 14.82 -19.74 4.44
N TRP A 368 14.50 -19.95 3.17
CA TRP A 368 14.25 -21.28 2.62
C TRP A 368 15.57 -22.07 2.48
N PRO A 369 15.70 -23.27 3.08
CA PRO A 369 16.90 -24.08 2.96
C PRO A 369 16.99 -24.76 1.58
N ALA A 370 18.20 -25.14 1.18
CA ALA A 370 18.39 -25.95 -0.03
C ALA A 370 17.95 -27.40 0.21
N GLY A 371 17.46 -28.07 -0.85
CA GLY A 371 17.20 -29.52 -0.82
C GLY A 371 15.91 -29.95 -0.11
N VAL A 372 14.98 -29.04 0.20
CA VAL A 372 13.68 -29.39 0.79
C VAL A 372 12.83 -30.17 -0.24
N ALA A 373 12.42 -31.38 0.12
CA ALA A 373 11.53 -32.21 -0.69
C ALA A 373 10.08 -32.11 -0.16
N LEU A 374 9.16 -31.68 -1.03
CA LEU A 374 7.73 -31.53 -0.69
C LEU A 374 6.84 -32.58 -1.35
N ASP A 375 7.40 -33.40 -2.26
CA ASP A 375 6.67 -34.45 -2.97
C ASP A 375 5.98 -35.41 -1.99
N GLY A 376 4.69 -35.65 -2.21
CA GLY A 376 3.88 -36.54 -1.37
C GLY A 376 3.60 -36.04 0.06
N LYS A 377 4.02 -34.82 0.44
CA LYS A 377 3.79 -34.27 1.79
C LYS A 377 2.43 -33.57 1.91
N ARG A 378 1.91 -33.47 3.13
CA ARG A 378 0.81 -32.58 3.51
C ARG A 378 1.40 -31.23 3.95
N VAL A 379 1.17 -30.19 3.17
CA VAL A 379 1.80 -28.88 3.37
C VAL A 379 0.75 -27.85 3.77
N GLY A 380 1.05 -27.06 4.80
CA GLY A 380 0.25 -25.90 5.21
C GLY A 380 0.98 -24.61 4.89
N ILE A 381 0.34 -23.68 4.16
CA ILE A 381 0.91 -22.35 3.87
C ILE A 381 0.11 -21.29 4.61
N ILE A 382 0.78 -20.49 5.45
CA ILE A 382 0.17 -19.34 6.13
C ILE A 382 0.54 -18.06 5.38
N GLY A 383 -0.46 -17.38 4.82
CA GLY A 383 -0.31 -16.11 4.13
C GLY A 383 -0.40 -16.23 2.61
N THR A 384 -1.12 -15.29 2.00
CA THR A 384 -1.39 -15.23 0.55
C THR A 384 -0.88 -13.93 -0.08
N GLY A 385 0.25 -13.41 0.44
CA GLY A 385 1.02 -12.38 -0.26
C GLY A 385 1.77 -12.95 -1.48
N ALA A 386 2.60 -12.14 -2.14
CA ALA A 386 3.32 -12.56 -3.35
C ALA A 386 4.10 -13.87 -3.19
N SER A 387 4.82 -14.05 -2.08
CA SER A 387 5.54 -15.31 -1.79
C SER A 387 4.59 -16.51 -1.66
N GLY A 388 3.46 -16.33 -0.99
CA GLY A 388 2.45 -17.37 -0.82
C GLY A 388 1.83 -17.76 -2.16
N VAL A 389 1.44 -16.77 -2.98
CA VAL A 389 0.88 -16.98 -4.33
C VAL A 389 1.85 -17.78 -5.20
N GLN A 390 3.12 -17.35 -5.28
CA GLN A 390 4.16 -18.03 -6.06
C GLN A 390 4.39 -19.47 -5.59
N MET A 391 4.38 -19.69 -4.28
CA MET A 391 4.60 -21.03 -3.74
C MET A 391 3.38 -21.94 -3.96
N ILE A 392 2.16 -21.46 -3.69
CA ILE A 392 0.91 -22.21 -3.87
C ILE A 392 0.79 -22.71 -5.31
N GLN A 393 0.97 -21.82 -6.30
CA GLN A 393 0.87 -22.20 -7.71
C GLN A 393 1.97 -23.17 -8.17
N THR A 394 3.10 -23.21 -7.47
CA THR A 394 4.24 -24.07 -7.83
C THR A 394 4.10 -25.45 -7.22
N ILE A 395 3.75 -25.56 -5.93
CA ILE A 395 3.80 -26.84 -5.21
C ILE A 395 2.47 -27.60 -5.21
N ALA A 396 1.33 -26.93 -5.44
CA ALA A 396 0.02 -27.57 -5.43
C ALA A 396 -0.10 -28.81 -6.34
N PRO A 397 0.58 -28.88 -7.50
CA PRO A 397 0.62 -30.08 -8.33
C PRO A 397 1.45 -31.24 -7.77
N GLU A 398 2.42 -30.97 -6.89
CA GLU A 398 3.46 -31.92 -6.43
C GLU A 398 3.16 -32.52 -5.04
N VAL A 399 2.51 -31.75 -4.17
CA VAL A 399 2.23 -32.15 -2.79
C VAL A 399 1.00 -33.08 -2.69
N ALA A 400 0.99 -34.01 -1.74
CA ALA A 400 -0.16 -34.90 -1.53
C ALA A 400 -1.41 -34.12 -1.10
N HIS A 401 -1.25 -33.10 -0.26
CA HIS A 401 -2.33 -32.20 0.14
C HIS A 401 -1.78 -30.81 0.48
N LEU A 402 -2.48 -29.76 0.06
CA LEU A 402 -2.13 -28.37 0.36
C LEU A 402 -3.27 -27.70 1.13
N THR A 403 -2.98 -27.18 2.32
CA THR A 403 -3.90 -26.30 3.06
C THR A 403 -3.38 -24.87 3.06
N VAL A 404 -4.17 -23.94 2.52
CA VAL A 404 -3.85 -22.51 2.45
C VAL A 404 -4.61 -21.79 3.56
N PHE A 405 -3.89 -21.27 4.55
CA PHE A 405 -4.44 -20.48 5.64
C PHE A 405 -4.38 -18.99 5.26
N GLN A 406 -5.51 -18.48 4.79
CA GLN A 406 -5.64 -17.12 4.28
C GLN A 406 -6.34 -16.23 5.31
N ARG A 407 -5.70 -15.11 5.69
CA ARG A 407 -6.38 -14.06 6.48
C ARG A 407 -7.06 -13.01 5.60
N THR A 408 -6.44 -12.61 4.50
CA THR A 408 -6.99 -11.57 3.63
C THR A 408 -6.64 -11.89 2.19
N PRO A 409 -7.62 -12.13 1.31
CA PRO A 409 -7.35 -12.29 -0.11
C PRO A 409 -6.71 -11.03 -0.70
N THR A 410 -5.88 -11.20 -1.73
CA THR A 410 -5.26 -10.12 -2.49
C THR A 410 -5.56 -10.28 -3.97
N TYR A 411 -5.65 -9.17 -4.69
CA TYR A 411 -5.78 -9.24 -6.14
C TYR A 411 -4.46 -9.74 -6.73
N CYS A 412 -4.55 -10.81 -7.51
CA CYS A 412 -3.46 -11.33 -8.32
C CYS A 412 -3.81 -11.14 -9.81
N ILE A 413 -2.83 -10.71 -10.61
CA ILE A 413 -2.98 -10.53 -12.07
C ILE A 413 -2.02 -11.45 -12.84
N PRO A 414 -2.34 -11.83 -14.09
CA PRO A 414 -1.53 -12.79 -14.84
C PRO A 414 -0.11 -12.28 -15.09
N GLN A 415 0.90 -13.07 -14.72
CA GLN A 415 2.30 -12.75 -15.04
C GLN A 415 2.57 -12.90 -16.54
N ARG A 416 2.01 -13.97 -17.15
CA ARG A 416 2.25 -14.37 -18.56
C ARG A 416 3.73 -14.54 -18.87
N ASN A 417 4.44 -15.21 -17.96
CA ASN A 417 5.84 -15.52 -18.17
C ASN A 417 6.02 -16.46 -19.37
N ARG A 418 7.12 -16.28 -20.10
CA ARG A 418 7.50 -17.08 -21.26
C ARG A 418 9.02 -17.07 -21.46
N PRO A 419 9.59 -18.07 -22.12
CA PRO A 419 10.96 -18.00 -22.60
C PRO A 419 11.17 -16.80 -23.53
N LEU A 420 12.38 -16.22 -23.47
CA LEU A 420 12.83 -15.22 -24.42
C LEU A 420 13.44 -15.94 -25.64
N THR A 421 13.01 -15.52 -26.82
CA THR A 421 13.58 -15.94 -28.10
C THR A 421 14.81 -15.07 -28.44
N ASP A 422 15.62 -15.50 -29.40
CA ASP A 422 16.74 -14.68 -29.87
C ASP A 422 16.28 -13.37 -30.53
N ALA A 423 15.07 -13.38 -31.11
CA ALA A 423 14.45 -12.16 -31.62
C ALA A 423 14.14 -11.18 -30.48
N ASP A 424 13.54 -11.66 -29.38
CA ASP A 424 13.30 -10.83 -28.19
C ASP A 424 14.62 -10.24 -27.65
N ARG A 425 15.67 -11.06 -27.53
CA ARG A 425 16.98 -10.61 -27.04
C ARG A 425 17.60 -9.53 -27.93
N ARG A 426 17.50 -9.70 -29.26
CA ARG A 426 17.99 -8.69 -30.23
C ARG A 426 17.18 -7.40 -30.15
N GLU A 427 15.86 -7.49 -30.06
CA GLU A 427 14.97 -6.33 -29.94
C GLU A 427 15.25 -5.55 -28.65
N ILE A 428 15.33 -6.24 -27.50
CA ILE A 428 15.69 -5.62 -26.21
C ILE A 428 17.03 -4.89 -26.29
N ARG A 429 18.06 -5.50 -26.91
CA ARG A 429 19.38 -4.88 -27.07
C ARG A 429 19.35 -3.67 -28.00
N ARG A 430 18.59 -3.75 -29.10
CA ARG A 430 18.43 -2.64 -30.06
C ARG A 430 17.71 -1.46 -29.43
N ASP A 431 16.63 -1.73 -28.68
CA ASP A 431 15.71 -0.70 -28.18
C ASP A 431 16.03 -0.29 -26.73
N TRP A 432 17.17 -0.72 -26.19
CA TRP A 432 17.56 -0.56 -24.80
C TRP A 432 17.45 0.88 -24.29
N ALA A 433 17.99 1.84 -25.03
CA ALA A 433 17.94 3.26 -24.66
C ALA A 433 16.49 3.77 -24.55
N GLN A 434 15.62 3.36 -25.47
CA GLN A 434 14.21 3.72 -25.45
C GLN A 434 13.47 3.06 -24.29
N ILE A 435 13.76 1.78 -24.00
CA ILE A 435 13.23 1.06 -22.83
C ILE A 435 13.57 1.81 -21.54
N LEU A 436 14.83 2.22 -21.37
CA LEU A 436 15.27 2.98 -20.21
C LEU A 436 14.61 4.35 -20.13
N ALA A 437 14.48 5.07 -21.24
CA ALA A 437 13.78 6.35 -21.30
C ALA A 437 12.31 6.23 -20.90
N THR A 438 11.62 5.19 -21.39
CA THR A 438 10.23 4.90 -20.98
C THR A 438 10.14 4.57 -19.50
N CYS A 439 11.05 3.74 -18.96
CA CYS A 439 11.09 3.46 -17.53
C CYS A 439 11.32 4.75 -16.72
N HIS A 440 12.21 5.63 -17.19
CA HIS A 440 12.51 6.91 -16.55
C HIS A 440 11.31 7.88 -16.52
N GLU A 441 10.42 7.85 -17.51
CA GLU A 441 9.20 8.68 -17.53
C GLU A 441 7.94 7.97 -16.99
N SER A 442 8.02 6.68 -16.71
CA SER A 442 6.88 5.94 -16.14
C SER A 442 6.68 6.24 -14.64
N TYR A 443 5.44 6.07 -14.18
CA TYR A 443 5.08 6.23 -12.76
C TYR A 443 5.92 5.35 -11.85
N GLY A 444 6.10 4.07 -12.17
CA GLY A 444 6.78 3.10 -11.30
C GLY A 444 8.16 2.65 -11.78
N GLY A 445 8.78 3.28 -12.78
CA GLY A 445 10.03 2.74 -13.34
C GLY A 445 9.85 1.43 -14.13
N PHE A 446 8.63 1.11 -14.55
CA PHE A 446 8.31 -0.06 -15.38
C PHE A 446 8.15 0.36 -16.85
N ILE A 447 8.08 -0.60 -17.76
CA ILE A 447 7.83 -0.32 -19.19
C ILE A 447 6.39 0.16 -19.46
N HIS A 448 5.50 0.03 -18.47
CA HIS A 448 4.07 0.38 -18.57
C HIS A 448 3.83 1.84 -18.18
N THR A 449 3.02 2.54 -18.97
CA THR A 449 2.65 3.94 -18.75
C THR A 449 1.15 4.12 -18.67
N PHE A 450 0.70 4.97 -17.74
CA PHE A 450 -0.72 5.28 -17.60
C PHE A 450 -1.26 5.97 -18.85
N ASP A 451 -2.50 5.65 -19.19
CA ASP A 451 -3.32 6.44 -20.09
C ASP A 451 -3.63 7.79 -19.42
N PRO A 452 -3.31 8.92 -20.07
CA PRO A 452 -3.55 10.23 -19.48
C PRO A 452 -5.04 10.55 -19.29
N ARG A 453 -5.95 9.82 -19.96
CA ARG A 453 -7.39 10.01 -19.80
C ARG A 453 -7.87 9.52 -18.44
N SER A 454 -8.92 10.16 -17.91
CA SER A 454 -9.68 9.64 -16.77
C SER A 454 -10.53 8.44 -17.18
N GLY A 455 -10.61 7.43 -16.31
CA GLY A 455 -11.51 6.28 -16.52
C GLY A 455 -13.01 6.63 -16.50
N LEU A 456 -13.37 7.80 -15.97
CA LEU A 456 -14.75 8.34 -15.99
C LEU A 456 -15.04 9.18 -17.23
N ALA A 457 -14.01 9.61 -17.97
CA ALA A 457 -14.16 10.37 -19.21
C ALA A 457 -14.43 9.49 -20.45
N VAL A 458 -14.41 8.17 -20.29
CA VAL A 458 -14.67 7.19 -21.35
C VAL A 458 -15.96 6.42 -21.08
N SER A 459 -16.55 5.85 -22.14
CA SER A 459 -17.74 5.01 -22.00
C SER A 459 -17.45 3.74 -21.18
N ALA A 460 -18.49 3.15 -20.58
CA ALA A 460 -18.34 1.89 -19.83
C ALA A 460 -17.79 0.74 -20.71
N ALA A 461 -18.20 0.70 -21.99
CA ALA A 461 -17.71 -0.29 -22.95
C ALA A 461 -16.22 -0.09 -23.28
N GLU A 462 -15.77 1.15 -23.49
CA GLU A 462 -14.34 1.44 -23.70
C GLU A 462 -13.49 1.10 -22.47
N ARG A 463 -14.00 1.40 -21.27
CA ARG A 463 -13.32 1.07 -20.01
C ARG A 463 -13.18 -0.45 -19.85
N GLU A 464 -14.24 -1.21 -20.11
CA GLU A 464 -14.23 -2.68 -20.10
C GLU A 464 -13.24 -3.23 -21.14
N ALA A 465 -13.27 -2.72 -22.37
CA ALA A 465 -12.35 -3.15 -23.43
C ALA A 465 -10.89 -2.87 -23.07
N LYS A 466 -10.61 -1.73 -22.43
CA LYS A 466 -9.27 -1.42 -21.92
C LYS A 466 -8.85 -2.36 -20.81
N PHE A 467 -9.72 -2.66 -19.84
CA PHE A 467 -9.43 -3.63 -18.79
C PHE A 467 -9.15 -5.02 -19.38
N GLU A 468 -9.92 -5.47 -20.37
CA GLU A 468 -9.67 -6.73 -21.06
C GLU A 468 -8.33 -6.71 -21.78
N HIS A 469 -8.04 -5.66 -22.54
CA HIS A 469 -6.77 -5.52 -23.23
C HIS A 469 -5.57 -5.62 -22.28
N LEU A 470 -5.60 -4.89 -21.16
CA LEU A 470 -4.53 -4.90 -20.17
C LEU A 470 -4.44 -6.23 -19.42
N TRP A 471 -5.57 -6.90 -19.17
CA TRP A 471 -5.60 -8.24 -18.58
C TRP A 471 -4.90 -9.27 -19.47
N GLN A 472 -4.93 -9.07 -20.80
CA GLN A 472 -4.23 -9.90 -21.78
C GLN A 472 -2.71 -9.62 -21.87
N LYS A 473 -2.23 -8.53 -21.27
CA LYS A 473 -0.81 -8.17 -21.24
C LYS A 473 -0.09 -8.79 -20.05
N ALA A 474 1.23 -8.91 -20.17
CA ALA A 474 2.10 -9.46 -19.14
C ALA A 474 2.40 -8.44 -18.03
N GLY A 475 2.82 -8.95 -16.87
CA GLY A 475 3.38 -8.12 -15.81
C GLY A 475 2.39 -7.13 -15.19
N PHE A 476 2.88 -5.94 -14.89
CA PHE A 476 2.09 -4.87 -14.28
C PHE A 476 1.30 -4.02 -15.28
N ALA A 477 1.07 -4.48 -16.50
CA ALA A 477 0.29 -3.73 -17.49
C ALA A 477 -1.09 -3.33 -16.98
N PHE A 478 -1.82 -4.23 -16.31
CA PHE A 478 -3.13 -3.90 -15.73
C PHE A 478 -3.06 -2.83 -14.64
N TRP A 479 -1.94 -2.77 -13.92
CA TRP A 479 -1.75 -1.83 -12.83
C TRP A 479 -1.23 -0.48 -13.33
N PHE A 480 -0.09 -0.45 -14.01
CA PHE A 480 0.59 0.79 -14.43
C PHE A 480 0.33 1.21 -15.88
N GLY A 481 -0.43 0.42 -16.66
CA GLY A 481 -0.90 0.74 -18.02
C GLY A 481 -2.35 1.24 -18.08
N ASN A 482 -2.99 1.39 -16.91
CA ASN A 482 -4.40 1.73 -16.78
C ASN A 482 -4.65 3.24 -16.93
N PHE A 483 -5.84 3.72 -16.60
CA PHE A 483 -6.13 5.16 -16.53
C PHE A 483 -5.31 5.85 -15.43
N ALA A 484 -4.90 7.09 -15.67
CA ALA A 484 -4.04 7.86 -14.76
C ALA A 484 -4.68 8.07 -13.38
N ASP A 485 -6.02 8.03 -13.30
CA ASP A 485 -6.78 8.17 -12.06
C ASP A 485 -7.12 6.84 -11.39
N LEU A 486 -6.65 5.67 -11.87
CA LEU A 486 -6.89 4.37 -11.22
C LEU A 486 -6.48 4.36 -9.72
N MET A 487 -5.38 5.04 -9.41
CA MET A 487 -4.80 5.10 -8.06
C MET A 487 -5.29 6.31 -7.25
N MET A 488 -6.14 7.16 -7.83
CA MET A 488 -6.61 8.42 -7.22
C MET A 488 -8.14 8.49 -7.13
N SER A 489 -8.87 7.82 -8.01
CA SER A 489 -10.33 7.77 -8.07
C SER A 489 -10.83 6.43 -7.55
N PHE A 490 -11.61 6.47 -6.47
CA PHE A 490 -12.26 5.26 -5.95
C PHE A 490 -13.26 4.67 -6.93
N GLU A 491 -13.95 5.50 -7.71
CA GLU A 491 -14.95 5.05 -8.67
C GLU A 491 -14.31 4.28 -9.85
N VAL A 492 -13.21 4.80 -10.41
CA VAL A 492 -12.44 4.08 -11.43
C VAL A 492 -11.84 2.80 -10.85
N ASN A 493 -11.36 2.85 -9.61
CA ASN A 493 -10.81 1.68 -8.93
C ASN A 493 -11.87 0.61 -8.65
N ASP A 494 -13.09 0.99 -8.26
CA ASP A 494 -14.21 0.08 -8.03
C ASP A 494 -14.56 -0.66 -9.34
N HIS A 495 -14.60 0.06 -10.47
CA HIS A 495 -14.81 -0.58 -11.78
C HIS A 495 -13.71 -1.62 -12.11
N ALA A 496 -12.45 -1.31 -11.80
CA ALA A 496 -11.35 -2.27 -11.98
C ALA A 496 -11.48 -3.46 -11.02
N CYS A 497 -11.88 -3.22 -9.76
CA CYS A 497 -12.14 -4.28 -8.78
C CYS A 497 -13.25 -5.23 -9.24
N ASP A 498 -14.35 -4.70 -9.77
CA ASP A 498 -15.47 -5.50 -10.26
C ASP A 498 -15.10 -6.34 -11.48
N PHE A 499 -14.30 -5.77 -12.40
CA PHE A 499 -13.71 -6.53 -13.50
C PHE A 499 -12.85 -7.68 -12.98
N LEU A 500 -11.94 -7.42 -12.04
CA LEU A 500 -11.03 -8.44 -11.50
C LEU A 500 -11.79 -9.52 -10.71
N ARG A 501 -12.81 -9.17 -9.92
CA ARG A 501 -13.66 -10.14 -9.21
C ARG A 501 -14.40 -11.06 -10.19
N ARG A 502 -14.92 -10.54 -11.30
CA ARG A 502 -15.51 -11.37 -12.38
C ARG A 502 -14.47 -12.33 -12.97
N LYS A 503 -13.22 -11.89 -13.17
CA LYS A 503 -12.14 -12.78 -13.63
C LYS A 503 -11.82 -13.88 -12.63
N ILE A 504 -11.80 -13.58 -11.33
CA ILE A 504 -11.60 -14.60 -10.27
C ILE A 504 -12.76 -15.60 -10.28
N GLN A 505 -14.00 -15.10 -10.26
CA GLN A 505 -15.20 -15.93 -10.25
C GLN A 505 -15.28 -16.87 -11.46
N ALA A 506 -14.84 -16.42 -12.64
CA ALA A 506 -14.80 -17.25 -13.84
C ALA A 506 -13.74 -18.37 -13.81
N ARG A 507 -12.71 -18.25 -12.96
CA ARG A 507 -11.56 -19.17 -12.89
C ARG A 507 -11.67 -20.19 -11.76
N VAL A 508 -12.50 -19.93 -10.75
CA VAL A 508 -12.69 -20.81 -9.58
C VAL A 508 -14.08 -21.43 -9.63
N HIS A 509 -14.14 -22.76 -9.74
CA HIS A 509 -15.38 -23.50 -10.01
C HIS A 509 -16.32 -23.55 -8.80
N ASP A 510 -15.77 -23.68 -7.59
CA ASP A 510 -16.56 -23.67 -6.35
C ASP A 510 -16.93 -22.23 -5.95
N PRO A 511 -18.22 -21.87 -5.89
CA PRO A 511 -18.64 -20.49 -5.60
C PRO A 511 -18.21 -19.98 -4.23
N GLU A 512 -18.16 -20.85 -3.22
CA GLU A 512 -17.76 -20.44 -1.86
C GLU A 512 -16.24 -20.19 -1.77
N THR A 513 -15.44 -21.04 -2.42
CA THR A 513 -14.00 -20.81 -2.56
C THR A 513 -13.71 -19.54 -3.35
N ALA A 514 -14.44 -19.30 -4.44
CA ALA A 514 -14.35 -18.05 -5.20
C ALA A 514 -14.66 -16.84 -4.30
N ARG A 515 -15.73 -16.91 -3.50
CA ARG A 515 -16.10 -15.86 -2.52
C ARG A 515 -14.98 -15.57 -1.53
N ARG A 516 -14.34 -16.60 -0.99
CA ARG A 516 -13.23 -16.47 -0.03
C ARG A 516 -11.95 -15.91 -0.66
N LEU A 517 -11.74 -16.12 -1.96
CA LEU A 517 -10.60 -15.59 -2.71
C LEU A 517 -10.80 -14.15 -3.22
N MET A 518 -12.03 -13.63 -3.19
CA MET A 518 -12.32 -12.27 -3.68
C MET A 518 -11.87 -11.18 -2.68
N PRO A 519 -10.97 -10.27 -3.08
CA PRO A 519 -10.55 -9.16 -2.23
C PRO A 519 -11.64 -8.09 -2.03
N SER A 520 -11.69 -7.54 -0.82
CA SER A 520 -12.60 -6.44 -0.45
C SER A 520 -11.94 -5.06 -0.44
N HIS A 521 -10.61 -4.99 -0.47
CA HIS A 521 -9.88 -3.73 -0.53
C HIS A 521 -9.81 -3.17 -1.95
N PRO A 522 -9.48 -1.88 -2.17
CA PRO A 522 -9.28 -1.33 -3.51
C PRO A 522 -8.06 -1.96 -4.20
N PHE A 523 -8.08 -2.04 -5.52
CA PHE A 523 -6.97 -2.57 -6.33
C PHE A 523 -5.74 -1.64 -6.25
N GLY A 524 -4.54 -2.22 -6.25
CA GLY A 524 -3.28 -1.46 -6.18
C GLY A 524 -2.92 -0.90 -4.78
N THR A 525 -3.78 -1.05 -3.78
CA THR A 525 -3.52 -0.58 -2.40
C THR A 525 -2.57 -1.46 -1.58
N LYS A 526 -2.22 -2.61 -2.14
CA LYS A 526 -1.10 -3.47 -1.75
C LYS A 526 -0.32 -3.76 -3.02
N ARG A 527 0.96 -4.14 -2.89
CA ARG A 527 1.72 -4.65 -4.05
C ARG A 527 1.01 -5.88 -4.61
N VAL A 528 0.63 -5.81 -5.89
CA VAL A 528 -0.19 -6.81 -6.58
C VAL A 528 0.67 -8.03 -6.90
N PRO A 529 0.37 -9.25 -6.39
CA PRO A 529 1.07 -10.44 -6.84
C PRO A 529 0.80 -10.74 -8.32
N LEU A 530 1.84 -11.19 -9.02
CA LEU A 530 1.68 -11.79 -10.34
C LEU A 530 1.54 -13.31 -10.20
N GLU A 531 0.67 -13.90 -11.01
CA GLU A 531 0.34 -15.32 -10.92
C GLU A 531 0.39 -16.07 -12.27
N ASN A 532 0.61 -17.38 -12.20
CA ASN A 532 0.57 -18.31 -13.34
C ASN A 532 -0.34 -19.49 -12.98
N GLY A 533 -1.64 -19.25 -12.87
CA GLY A 533 -2.63 -20.27 -12.55
C GLY A 533 -2.96 -20.38 -11.05
N TYR A 534 -2.72 -19.33 -10.27
CA TYR A 534 -2.93 -19.35 -8.81
C TYR A 534 -4.37 -19.71 -8.43
N TYR A 535 -5.35 -19.08 -9.10
CA TYR A 535 -6.75 -19.31 -8.78
C TYR A 535 -7.20 -20.72 -9.19
N GLU A 536 -6.69 -21.26 -10.29
CA GLU A 536 -6.98 -22.61 -10.77
C GLU A 536 -6.48 -23.69 -9.81
N MET A 537 -5.46 -23.41 -9.00
CA MET A 537 -5.00 -24.38 -7.99
C MET A 537 -6.10 -24.75 -7.01
N PHE A 538 -7.04 -23.85 -6.73
CA PHE A 538 -8.15 -24.10 -5.81
C PHE A 538 -9.26 -24.95 -6.43
N ASN A 539 -9.19 -25.29 -7.71
CA ASN A 539 -10.09 -26.26 -8.34
C ASN A 539 -9.59 -27.71 -8.17
N ARG A 540 -8.38 -27.90 -7.63
CA ARG A 540 -7.79 -29.22 -7.45
C ARG A 540 -8.35 -29.89 -6.20
N GLY A 541 -8.64 -31.19 -6.27
CA GLY A 541 -9.14 -31.96 -5.13
C GLY A 541 -8.17 -32.09 -3.95
N ASN A 542 -6.88 -31.78 -4.14
CA ASN A 542 -5.86 -31.82 -3.10
C ASN A 542 -5.57 -30.45 -2.44
N VAL A 543 -6.31 -29.39 -2.79
CA VAL A 543 -6.10 -28.03 -2.26
C VAL A 543 -7.30 -27.58 -1.44
N VAL A 544 -7.05 -27.11 -0.21
CA VAL A 544 -8.07 -26.60 0.71
C VAL A 544 -7.75 -25.17 1.09
N LEU A 545 -8.74 -24.28 1.03
CA LEU A 545 -8.65 -22.90 1.48
C LEU A 545 -9.35 -22.72 2.84
N GLU A 546 -8.61 -22.28 3.85
CA GLU A 546 -9.13 -21.92 5.17
C GLU A 546 -9.09 -20.40 5.36
N ASP A 547 -10.26 -19.77 5.63
CA ASP A 547 -10.36 -18.34 5.93
C ASP A 547 -10.15 -18.10 7.43
N LEU A 548 -9.00 -17.55 7.79
CA LEU A 548 -8.60 -17.28 9.16
C LEU A 548 -9.39 -16.15 9.84
N ARG A 549 -10.21 -15.39 9.11
CA ARG A 549 -11.15 -14.43 9.72
C ARG A 549 -12.39 -15.12 10.26
N GLU A 550 -12.81 -16.21 9.62
CA GLU A 550 -13.91 -17.06 10.08
C GLU A 550 -13.41 -18.09 11.11
N THR A 551 -12.19 -18.58 10.91
CA THR A 551 -11.61 -19.71 11.64
C THR A 551 -10.17 -19.43 12.07
N PRO A 552 -9.95 -18.58 13.09
CA PRO A 552 -8.61 -18.21 13.53
C PRO A 552 -7.78 -19.42 13.96
N ILE A 553 -6.46 -19.33 13.76
CA ILE A 553 -5.50 -20.31 14.31
C ILE A 553 -5.49 -20.14 15.82
N GLU A 554 -5.78 -21.23 16.54
CA GLU A 554 -5.71 -21.27 18.00
C GLU A 554 -4.30 -21.64 18.47
N ARG A 555 -3.71 -22.65 17.83
CA ARG A 555 -2.35 -23.11 18.11
C ARG A 555 -1.79 -23.99 16.99
N VAL A 556 -0.48 -24.11 16.97
CA VAL A 556 0.22 -25.23 16.33
C VAL A 556 0.24 -26.41 17.33
N THR A 557 0.01 -27.61 16.82
CA THR A 557 0.03 -28.87 17.58
C THR A 557 1.22 -29.71 17.11
N SER A 558 1.47 -30.86 17.76
CA SER A 558 2.50 -31.79 17.28
C SER A 558 2.22 -32.35 15.90
N GLY A 559 0.94 -32.48 15.52
CA GLY A 559 0.51 -33.05 14.23
C GLY A 559 0.17 -32.04 13.14
N GLY A 560 0.12 -30.73 13.43
CA GLY A 560 -0.22 -29.70 12.44
C GLY A 560 -0.75 -28.40 13.03
N ILE A 561 -1.80 -27.84 12.43
CA ILE A 561 -2.40 -26.55 12.84
C ILE A 561 -3.83 -26.76 13.30
N ARG A 562 -4.16 -26.27 14.50
CA ARG A 562 -5.54 -26.23 15.00
C ARG A 562 -6.14 -24.83 14.79
N THR A 563 -7.23 -24.78 14.04
CA THR A 563 -8.12 -23.61 13.98
C THR A 563 -9.31 -23.82 14.90
N SER A 564 -10.11 -22.77 15.11
CA SER A 564 -11.36 -22.87 15.86
C SER A 564 -12.38 -23.85 15.25
N ARG A 565 -12.18 -24.28 14.00
CA ARG A 565 -13.04 -25.28 13.35
C ARG A 565 -12.55 -26.70 13.57
N LYS A 566 -11.27 -26.95 13.29
CA LYS A 566 -10.69 -28.30 13.31
C LYS A 566 -9.17 -28.27 13.31
N GLU A 567 -8.59 -29.45 13.46
CA GLU A 567 -7.17 -29.68 13.26
C GLU A 567 -6.87 -30.10 11.82
N TYR A 568 -5.84 -29.48 11.25
CA TYR A 568 -5.29 -29.78 9.94
C TYR A 568 -3.97 -30.52 10.15
N PRO A 569 -3.91 -31.83 9.85
CA PRO A 569 -2.69 -32.58 10.02
C PRO A 569 -1.72 -32.29 8.88
N LEU A 570 -0.47 -31.97 9.21
CA LEU A 570 0.54 -31.46 8.29
C LEU A 570 1.89 -32.13 8.55
N ASP A 571 2.66 -32.34 7.49
CA ASP A 571 4.06 -32.77 7.57
C ASP A 571 5.00 -31.56 7.48
N VAL A 572 4.56 -30.50 6.79
CA VAL A 572 5.33 -29.26 6.60
C VAL A 572 4.43 -28.04 6.84
N ILE A 573 4.94 -27.06 7.58
CA ILE A 573 4.34 -25.73 7.71
C ILE A 573 5.24 -24.69 7.05
N VAL A 574 4.63 -23.81 6.26
CA VAL A 574 5.33 -22.73 5.57
C VAL A 574 4.73 -21.39 5.96
N TYR A 575 5.60 -20.51 6.47
CA TYR A 575 5.28 -19.15 6.84
C TYR A 575 5.60 -18.21 5.68
N ALA A 576 4.58 -17.86 4.90
CA ALA A 576 4.60 -16.81 3.88
C ALA A 576 4.03 -15.49 4.44
N THR A 577 4.46 -15.16 5.67
CA THR A 577 3.90 -14.09 6.52
C THR A 577 4.47 -12.70 6.25
N GLY A 578 5.36 -12.57 5.27
CA GLY A 578 5.93 -11.28 4.84
C GLY A 578 7.12 -10.83 5.70
N PHE A 579 7.28 -9.52 5.83
CA PHE A 579 8.46 -8.87 6.39
C PHE A 579 8.09 -7.69 7.29
N ASP A 580 8.94 -7.36 8.25
CA ASP A 580 8.90 -6.05 8.92
C ASP A 580 9.44 -4.98 7.96
N ALA A 581 8.53 -4.36 7.20
CA ALA A 581 8.88 -3.59 6.02
C ALA A 581 9.38 -2.17 6.33
N GLY A 582 10.29 -1.65 5.48
CA GLY A 582 10.75 -0.26 5.51
C GLY A 582 11.80 0.02 6.56
N THR A 583 11.44 0.01 7.85
CA THR A 583 12.35 0.34 8.97
C THR A 583 12.98 -0.88 9.66
N GLY A 584 12.44 -2.09 9.44
CA GLY A 584 12.75 -3.26 10.27
C GLY A 584 14.21 -3.72 10.21
N SER A 585 14.87 -3.57 9.07
CA SER A 585 16.29 -3.93 8.93
C SER A 585 17.23 -2.90 9.58
N LEU A 586 16.86 -1.61 9.50
CA LEU A 586 17.62 -0.52 10.12
C LEU A 586 17.46 -0.51 11.64
N SER A 587 16.27 -0.84 12.16
CA SER A 587 16.00 -0.85 13.61
C SER A 587 16.71 -1.99 14.37
N ARG A 588 17.23 -2.99 13.67
CA ARG A 588 18.00 -4.12 14.26
C ARG A 588 19.48 -3.83 14.43
N ILE A 589 19.96 -2.72 13.90
CA ILE A 589 21.35 -2.27 14.01
C ILE A 589 21.34 -1.13 15.03
N ASP A 590 22.28 -1.13 15.98
CA ASP A 590 22.44 0.00 16.89
C ASP A 590 23.15 1.17 16.16
N ILE A 591 22.38 1.92 15.37
CA ILE A 591 22.86 3.11 14.66
C ILE A 591 22.64 4.33 15.55
N ARG A 592 23.72 5.01 15.90
CA ARG A 592 23.73 6.19 16.76
C ARG A 592 24.34 7.39 16.05
N GLY A 593 23.54 8.43 15.87
CA GLY A 593 23.95 9.70 15.28
C GLY A 593 24.58 10.64 16.31
N THR A 594 24.42 11.95 16.10
CA THR A 594 24.96 12.99 16.99
C THR A 594 24.39 12.87 18.39
N HIS A 595 25.21 13.19 19.40
CA HIS A 595 24.85 13.13 20.82
C HIS A 595 24.36 11.74 21.29
N GLY A 596 24.73 10.68 20.57
CA GLY A 596 24.36 9.30 20.88
C GLY A 596 22.90 8.94 20.60
N LEU A 597 22.17 9.80 19.88
CA LEU A 597 20.77 9.55 19.50
C LEU A 597 20.66 8.29 18.64
N SER A 598 19.92 7.29 19.11
CA SER A 598 19.71 6.08 18.29
C SER A 598 18.64 6.32 17.21
N LEU A 599 18.83 5.70 16.04
CA LEU A 599 17.87 5.78 14.94
C LEU A 599 16.51 5.18 15.33
N ALA A 600 16.54 4.10 16.10
CA ALA A 600 15.33 3.48 16.65
C ALA A 600 14.55 4.45 17.57
N GLN A 601 15.23 5.23 18.40
CA GLN A 601 14.59 6.27 19.22
C GLN A 601 14.03 7.40 18.35
N LYS A 602 14.79 7.89 17.36
CA LYS A 602 14.35 8.95 16.44
C LYS A 602 13.07 8.56 15.69
N TRP A 603 12.93 7.29 15.33
CA TRP A 603 11.79 6.77 14.57
C TRP A 603 10.70 6.09 15.41
N LYS A 604 10.72 6.28 16.75
CA LYS A 604 9.73 5.69 17.65
C LYS A 604 8.28 6.04 17.28
N GLU A 605 8.04 7.23 16.73
CA GLU A 605 6.72 7.72 16.32
C GLU A 605 6.45 7.54 14.81
N GLY A 606 7.40 6.95 14.09
CA GLY A 606 7.36 6.79 12.64
C GLY A 606 8.69 7.22 12.02
N PRO A 607 9.04 6.71 10.83
CA PRO A 607 10.19 7.21 10.10
C PRO A 607 10.04 8.71 9.82
N LYS A 608 11.14 9.43 9.91
CA LYS A 608 11.31 10.80 9.41
C LYS A 608 12.58 10.82 8.58
N THR A 609 12.52 11.40 7.40
CA THR A 609 13.63 11.37 6.44
C THR A 609 13.63 12.62 5.59
N PHE A 610 14.79 12.97 5.03
CA PHE A 610 14.89 13.86 3.89
C PHE A 610 15.02 13.04 2.60
N LEU A 611 14.08 13.23 1.67
CA LEU A 611 13.97 12.48 0.40
C LEU A 611 13.97 10.95 0.53
N GLY A 612 13.72 10.39 1.72
CA GLY A 612 13.89 8.96 1.98
C GLY A 612 15.34 8.44 1.88
N LEU A 613 16.33 9.34 1.80
CA LEU A 613 17.76 9.03 1.60
C LEU A 613 18.63 9.41 2.80
N LEU A 614 18.23 10.43 3.58
CA LEU A 614 19.00 10.99 4.69
C LEU A 614 18.11 11.18 5.92
N VAL A 615 18.70 11.32 7.11
CA VAL A 615 17.98 11.52 8.38
C VAL A 615 18.67 12.61 9.19
N SER A 616 17.90 13.56 9.73
CA SER A 616 18.43 14.64 10.56
C SER A 616 18.97 14.09 11.88
N GLY A 617 20.16 14.55 12.27
CA GLY A 617 20.91 14.00 13.41
C GLY A 617 21.77 12.77 13.10
N PHE A 618 21.78 12.28 11.85
CA PHE A 618 22.61 11.14 11.41
C PHE A 618 23.49 11.54 10.22
N PRO A 619 24.58 12.30 10.46
CA PRO A 619 25.38 12.84 9.37
C PRO A 619 26.08 11.74 8.57
N ASN A 620 26.23 11.95 7.26
CA ASN A 620 26.87 11.02 6.33
C ASN A 620 26.23 9.61 6.27
N LEU A 621 25.06 9.40 6.89
CA LEU A 621 24.26 8.20 6.73
C LEU A 621 23.34 8.37 5.50
N PHE A 622 23.56 7.54 4.50
CA PHE A 622 22.69 7.44 3.33
C PHE A 622 21.92 6.13 3.35
N ILE A 623 20.64 6.16 3.01
CA ILE A 623 19.76 5.00 2.98
C ILE A 623 19.32 4.77 1.54
N VAL A 624 19.54 3.57 1.01
CA VAL A 624 19.08 3.19 -0.34
C VAL A 624 17.82 2.37 -0.22
N ASN A 625 16.74 2.78 -0.90
CA ASN A 625 15.43 2.17 -0.74
C ASN A 625 14.99 2.07 0.74
N GLY A 626 15.13 3.14 1.53
CA GLY A 626 14.58 3.28 2.89
C GLY A 626 13.07 3.56 2.96
N PRO A 627 12.55 4.06 4.10
CA PRO A 627 11.22 4.64 4.17
C PRO A 627 11.12 5.95 3.36
N HIS A 628 9.89 6.37 3.03
CA HIS A 628 9.56 7.63 2.34
C HIS A 628 10.17 7.82 0.94
N ASN A 629 10.56 6.74 0.27
CA ASN A 629 10.87 6.76 -1.16
C ASN A 629 9.83 5.98 -1.96
N ALA A 630 10.00 5.98 -3.28
CA ALA A 630 9.10 5.32 -4.22
C ALA A 630 9.30 3.80 -4.37
N ALA A 631 10.27 3.17 -3.68
CA ALA A 631 10.72 1.80 -3.96
C ALA A 631 9.59 0.76 -3.91
N ALA A 632 8.61 0.92 -3.02
CA ALA A 632 7.48 0.01 -2.89
C ALA A 632 6.60 -0.10 -4.15
N LEU A 633 6.49 1.00 -4.90
CA LEU A 633 5.73 1.12 -6.14
C LEU A 633 6.63 1.19 -7.38
N CYS A 634 7.94 0.97 -7.18
CA CYS A 634 8.93 1.10 -8.23
C CYS A 634 9.52 -0.25 -8.63
N ASN A 635 9.99 -0.33 -9.87
CA ASN A 635 10.95 -1.32 -10.30
C ASN A 635 12.25 -1.13 -9.50
N ALA A 636 12.63 -2.17 -8.75
CA ALA A 636 13.76 -2.09 -7.83
C ALA A 636 15.06 -1.70 -8.54
N GLY A 637 15.37 -2.27 -9.71
CA GLY A 637 16.60 -1.96 -10.43
C GLY A 637 16.72 -0.47 -10.77
N ARG A 638 15.64 0.12 -11.29
CA ARG A 638 15.59 1.54 -11.68
C ARG A 638 15.65 2.50 -10.50
N CYS A 639 14.89 2.25 -9.44
CA CYS A 639 14.93 3.12 -8.26
C CYS A 639 16.23 3.00 -7.47
N ILE A 640 16.85 1.81 -7.44
CA ILE A 640 18.16 1.62 -6.82
C ILE A 640 19.22 2.47 -7.52
N GLU A 641 19.31 2.37 -8.85
CA GLU A 641 20.29 3.15 -9.61
C GLU A 641 20.07 4.65 -9.39
N GLN A 642 18.82 5.11 -9.42
CA GLN A 642 18.51 6.51 -9.14
C GLN A 642 18.89 6.96 -7.73
N ASN A 643 18.59 6.17 -6.69
CA ASN A 643 18.97 6.49 -5.31
C ASN A 643 20.49 6.58 -5.17
N VAL A 644 21.20 5.58 -5.70
CA VAL A 644 22.66 5.49 -5.62
C VAL A 644 23.33 6.61 -6.42
N ASP A 645 22.87 6.91 -7.63
CA ASP A 645 23.43 7.96 -8.48
C ASP A 645 23.23 9.35 -7.84
N TRP A 646 22.09 9.58 -7.16
CA TRP A 646 21.88 10.79 -6.38
C TRP A 646 22.83 10.90 -5.19
N ILE A 647 23.00 9.80 -4.43
CA ILE A 647 23.94 9.73 -3.29
C ILE A 647 25.38 9.99 -3.76
N VAL A 648 25.78 9.43 -4.90
CA VAL A 648 27.10 9.64 -5.50
C VAL A 648 27.31 11.11 -5.85
N ARG A 649 26.35 11.76 -6.52
CA ARG A 649 26.42 13.21 -6.81
C ARG A 649 26.53 14.05 -5.54
N CYS A 650 25.85 13.64 -4.47
CA CYS A 650 25.91 14.28 -3.17
C CYS A 650 27.31 14.15 -2.55
N ILE A 651 27.89 12.95 -2.53
CA ILE A 651 29.26 12.70 -2.05
C ILE A 651 30.29 13.47 -2.88
N GLU A 652 30.14 13.49 -4.21
CA GLU A 652 31.02 14.30 -5.08
C GLU A 652 30.92 15.79 -4.76
N HIS A 653 29.72 16.31 -4.51
CA HIS A 653 29.52 17.69 -4.12
C HIS A 653 30.21 18.00 -2.78
N MET A 654 30.04 17.16 -1.77
CA MET A 654 30.77 17.31 -0.50
C MET A 654 32.28 17.36 -0.71
N ARG A 655 32.82 16.44 -1.52
CA ARG A 655 34.27 16.38 -1.81
C ARG A 655 34.76 17.64 -2.52
N ARG A 656 34.00 18.17 -3.47
CA ARG A 656 34.32 19.44 -4.15
C ARG A 656 34.33 20.63 -3.18
N GLN A 657 33.46 20.62 -2.18
CA GLN A 657 33.39 21.66 -1.14
C GLN A 657 34.39 21.44 0.00
N GLY A 658 35.13 20.32 0.00
CA GLY A 658 36.01 19.95 1.13
C GLY A 658 35.25 19.62 2.42
N ALA A 659 33.94 19.36 2.34
CA ALA A 659 33.10 19.10 3.50
C ALA A 659 33.31 17.67 4.03
N ALA A 660 33.46 17.54 5.35
CA ALA A 660 33.60 16.26 6.03
C ALA A 660 32.26 15.72 6.52
N ARG A 661 31.24 16.57 6.62
CA ARG A 661 29.94 16.25 7.19
C ARG A 661 28.82 16.79 6.31
N ILE A 662 27.78 15.98 6.12
CA ILE A 662 26.50 16.39 5.56
C ILE A 662 25.35 15.85 6.38
N VAL A 663 24.33 16.66 6.63
CA VAL A 663 23.12 16.26 7.35
C VAL A 663 21.95 17.12 6.89
N PRO A 664 20.71 16.58 6.78
CA PRO A 664 19.56 17.42 6.49
C PRO A 664 19.17 18.25 7.71
N THR A 665 18.73 19.48 7.45
CA THR A 665 18.08 20.30 8.48
C THR A 665 16.81 19.60 8.99
N PRO A 666 16.44 19.77 10.27
CA PRO A 666 15.16 19.24 10.78
C PRO A 666 13.95 19.73 9.99
N ALA A 667 13.97 21.00 9.54
CA ALA A 667 12.89 21.59 8.77
C ALA A 667 12.70 20.89 7.40
N ALA A 668 13.79 20.63 6.67
CA ALA A 668 13.71 19.94 5.39
C ALA A 668 13.26 18.46 5.55
N GLU A 669 13.66 17.80 6.64
CA GLU A 669 13.17 16.46 6.98
C GLU A 669 11.67 16.45 7.27
N ASP A 670 11.18 17.41 8.06
CA ASP A 670 9.76 17.53 8.41
C ASP A 670 8.92 17.90 7.17
N GLU A 671 9.40 18.80 6.31
CA GLU A 671 8.73 19.17 5.05
C GLU A 671 8.55 17.96 4.13
N TRP A 672 9.62 17.19 3.89
CA TRP A 672 9.52 15.98 3.07
C TRP A 672 8.58 14.94 3.68
N THR A 673 8.66 14.74 5.00
CA THR A 673 7.80 13.77 5.69
C THR A 673 6.32 14.20 5.61
N GLY A 674 6.03 15.48 5.78
CA GLY A 674 4.68 16.04 5.60
C GLY A 674 4.14 15.79 4.19
N HIS A 675 4.94 16.10 3.17
CA HIS A 675 4.58 15.86 1.76
C HIS A 675 4.28 14.39 1.47
N VAL A 676 5.08 13.46 2.01
CA VAL A 676 4.84 12.02 1.86
C VAL A 676 3.47 11.63 2.43
N TYR A 677 3.09 12.18 3.58
CA TYR A 677 1.81 11.90 4.21
C TYR A 677 0.65 12.51 3.42
N ASP A 678 0.78 13.75 2.95
CA ASP A 678 -0.24 14.43 2.15
C ASP A 678 -0.55 13.66 0.85
N VAL A 679 0.49 13.22 0.13
CA VAL A 679 0.34 12.45 -1.10
C VAL A 679 -0.29 11.08 -0.83
N ALA A 680 0.06 10.43 0.28
CA ALA A 680 -0.55 9.15 0.64
C ALA A 680 -2.05 9.28 0.96
N GLU A 681 -2.42 10.30 1.75
CA GLU A 681 -3.82 10.59 2.12
C GLU A 681 -4.67 11.03 0.92
N ALA A 682 -4.07 11.66 -0.09
CA ALA A 682 -4.77 12.06 -1.32
C ALA A 682 -5.04 10.91 -2.31
N SER A 683 -4.56 9.69 -2.03
CA SER A 683 -4.65 8.54 -2.95
C SER A 683 -5.58 7.43 -2.42
N VAL A 684 -5.89 6.44 -3.27
CA VAL A 684 -6.68 5.27 -2.81
C VAL A 684 -5.98 4.48 -1.68
N LEU A 685 -4.67 4.67 -1.49
CA LEU A 685 -3.90 4.08 -0.39
C LEU A 685 -4.40 4.51 0.99
N ALA A 686 -5.01 5.69 1.11
CA ALA A 686 -5.54 6.21 2.37
C ALA A 686 -6.55 5.27 3.06
N THR A 687 -7.20 4.41 2.28
CA THR A 687 -8.18 3.42 2.79
C THR A 687 -7.57 2.13 3.33
N MET A 688 -6.27 1.89 3.11
CA MET A 688 -5.61 0.63 3.46
C MET A 688 -4.44 0.83 4.42
N LYS A 689 -4.77 1.47 5.55
CA LYS A 689 -3.85 1.68 6.68
C LYS A 689 -3.41 0.38 7.37
N ASP A 690 -4.06 -0.75 7.07
CA ASP A 690 -3.69 -2.09 7.59
C ASP A 690 -2.70 -2.86 6.70
N SER A 691 -2.03 -2.20 5.75
CA SER A 691 -0.99 -2.80 4.91
C SER A 691 0.43 -2.46 5.39
N TRP A 692 1.43 -3.18 4.86
CA TRP A 692 2.84 -2.91 5.18
C TRP A 692 3.33 -1.55 4.66
N PHE A 693 2.64 -0.95 3.69
CA PHE A 693 2.90 0.44 3.25
C PHE A 693 2.73 1.45 4.38
N PHE A 694 1.94 1.12 5.41
CA PHE A 694 1.70 1.97 6.59
C PHE A 694 2.30 1.37 7.88
N GLY A 695 3.15 0.35 7.78
CA GLY A 695 3.74 -0.33 8.94
C GLY A 695 2.79 -1.17 9.79
N ALA A 696 1.51 -1.29 9.42
CA ALA A 696 0.48 -1.93 10.26
C ALA A 696 0.57 -3.46 10.34
N ASN A 697 1.39 -4.09 9.50
CA ASN A 697 1.61 -5.54 9.56
C ASN A 697 2.53 -5.95 10.72
N THR A 698 3.27 -5.02 11.34
CA THR A 698 4.16 -5.28 12.48
C THR A 698 3.52 -4.79 13.78
N PRO A 699 3.22 -5.68 14.75
CA PRO A 699 2.71 -5.27 16.06
C PRO A 699 3.63 -4.26 16.75
N GLY A 700 3.06 -3.21 17.36
CA GLY A 700 3.81 -2.17 18.07
C GLY A 700 4.47 -1.11 17.18
N LYS A 701 4.40 -1.25 15.86
CA LYS A 701 4.93 -0.26 14.92
C LYS A 701 3.97 0.92 14.71
N PRO A 702 4.46 2.16 14.57
CA PRO A 702 3.64 3.31 14.20
C PRO A 702 2.90 3.08 12.88
N ARG A 703 1.61 3.43 12.85
CA ARG A 703 0.74 3.30 11.68
C ARG A 703 0.75 4.60 10.86
N VAL A 704 1.85 4.84 10.16
CA VAL A 704 2.07 6.04 9.32
C VAL A 704 2.54 5.61 7.94
N ALA A 705 2.36 6.47 6.92
CA ALA A 705 2.82 6.15 5.57
C ALA A 705 4.35 5.97 5.57
N THR A 706 4.82 4.81 5.10
CA THR A 706 6.26 4.50 5.03
C THR A 706 6.80 4.57 3.60
N ILE A 707 5.95 4.90 2.63
CA ILE A 707 6.25 4.90 1.20
C ILE A 707 5.81 6.21 0.56
N TYR A 708 6.49 6.63 -0.51
CA TYR A 708 6.08 7.77 -1.31
C TYR A 708 5.10 7.34 -2.42
N ALA A 709 3.87 7.85 -2.37
CA ALA A 709 2.74 7.36 -3.16
C ALA A 709 2.53 8.04 -4.52
N ALA A 710 3.25 9.12 -4.86
CA ALA A 710 3.13 9.76 -6.19
C ALA A 710 4.01 9.11 -7.28
N GLY A 711 4.68 7.99 -6.95
CA GLY A 711 5.48 7.22 -7.90
C GLY A 711 6.92 7.73 -8.06
N ALA A 712 7.71 6.92 -8.74
CA ALA A 712 9.14 7.09 -8.97
C ALA A 712 9.48 8.32 -9.84
N ARG A 713 8.62 8.68 -10.81
CA ARG A 713 8.84 9.87 -11.65
C ARG A 713 8.78 11.16 -10.83
N GLU A 714 7.72 11.35 -10.05
CA GLU A 714 7.61 12.57 -9.23
C GLU A 714 8.66 12.59 -8.12
N TYR A 715 8.95 11.44 -7.51
CA TYR A 715 10.07 11.29 -6.55
C TYR A 715 11.41 11.74 -7.16
N ARG A 716 11.71 11.30 -8.38
CA ARG A 716 12.92 11.72 -9.12
C ARG A 716 12.99 13.23 -9.28
N LYS A 717 11.89 13.88 -9.67
CA LYS A 717 11.87 15.34 -9.83
C LYS A 717 12.24 16.05 -8.54
N HIS A 718 11.70 15.64 -7.40
CA HIS A 718 12.08 16.21 -6.10
C HIS A 718 13.58 16.04 -5.81
N CYS A 719 14.13 14.85 -6.08
CA CYS A 719 15.56 14.58 -5.91
C CYS A 719 16.41 15.47 -6.83
N GLU A 720 16.03 15.61 -8.10
CA GLU A 720 16.74 16.45 -9.07
C GLU A 720 16.64 17.94 -8.74
N THR A 721 15.48 18.42 -8.29
CA THR A 721 15.33 19.81 -7.83
C THR A 721 16.32 20.13 -6.72
N VAL A 722 16.44 19.25 -5.72
CA VAL A 722 17.41 19.44 -4.62
C VAL A 722 18.85 19.40 -5.14
N ALA A 723 19.21 18.41 -5.96
CA ALA A 723 20.57 18.28 -6.46
C ALA A 723 20.99 19.47 -7.36
N ASN A 724 20.07 19.97 -8.20
CA ASN A 724 20.31 21.12 -9.08
C ASN A 724 20.36 22.45 -8.31
N ALA A 725 19.70 22.54 -7.17
CA ALA A 725 19.78 23.67 -6.24
C ALA A 725 20.99 23.59 -5.30
N GLY A 726 22.04 22.84 -5.65
CA GLY A 726 23.24 22.71 -4.82
C GLY A 726 22.99 21.96 -3.51
N PHE A 727 22.08 20.98 -3.52
CA PHE A 727 21.70 20.19 -2.35
C PHE A 727 21.02 21.01 -1.23
N ALA A 728 20.14 21.94 -1.62
CA ALA A 728 19.34 22.74 -0.70
C ALA A 728 18.61 21.88 0.36
N GLY A 729 18.61 22.36 1.60
CA GLY A 729 18.06 21.63 2.76
C GLY A 729 19.09 20.76 3.49
N LEU A 730 20.29 20.58 2.93
CA LEU A 730 21.43 19.92 3.58
C LEU A 730 22.43 20.96 4.12
N GLU A 731 22.93 20.70 5.33
CA GLU A 731 24.03 21.44 5.94
C GLU A 731 25.35 20.71 5.68
N LEU A 732 26.34 21.42 5.12
CA LEU A 732 27.69 20.91 4.89
C LEU A 732 28.67 21.62 5.83
N SER A 733 29.58 20.85 6.42
CA SER A 733 30.65 21.37 7.29
C SER A 733 31.92 20.54 7.23
#